data_AF-A0A099KRS4-F1
#
_entry.id   AF-A0A099KRS4-F1
#
_cell.length_a   1.000
_cell.length_b   1.000
_cell.length_c   1.000
_cell.angle_alpha   90.00
_cell.angle_beta   90.00
_cell.angle_gamma   90.00
#
_symmetry.space_group_name_H-M   'P 1'
#
loop_
_entity.id
_entity.type
_entity.pdbx_description
1 polymer ?
#
loop_
_entity_poly.entity_id
_entity_poly.type
_entity_poly.pdbx_seq_one_letter_code
_entity_poly.pdbx_strand_id
1 'polypeptide(L)'
;MGKIIGIDLGTTNSCVAVLDGDSVRVIENAEGDRTTPSIIGYTAEGETLVGQPAKRQSVTNPENTLFAIKRLIGRRFEDKETQRDIEIMPFGIVKADNGDAWVKVKDEKIAPPQVSAEVLKKMKKTAEDFLGETVTEAVITVPAYFNDSQRQATKDAGRIAGLDVKRIINEPTAAALAYGMDKAKGDKVVAVYDLGGGTFDISIIEIDEMDGEHTFEVLATNGDTHLGGEDFDNRLINYLVAEFKKDQGMDLTADPLAMQRLKEAAEKAKCELSSAQQTDVNLPYITADASGPKHMNIKVTRAKLESLVEDMVKATLEPLKVALKDADLSVSDIDDVILVGGQTRMPLVQSAVTDFFGKEPRKDVNPDEAVASGAAVQAGVLSGDVTDVLLLDVTPLSLGIETMGGVMTKVIDKNTTIPTKQSQTFSTADDNQAAVTVHVCQGERKQASANKSLGQFNLEGIEPAPRGTPQIEVTFDIDADGILHVTAKDKNTGKEQKITIKASSGLSDDEVEQMVRDAEANADADAKFEELVQARNQGDGMVHATRKQVEEAGDELPEDEKEKIEAAVKELEEAVKGDDKEAIEAKTQALMEASAKLMEIAQAKQQAQGAPEGAAPEAEGAAPADDVVDAEFEEVKDDK
;
A
#
# COMPACT_ATOMS: atom_id res chain seq x y z
N MET A 1 -25.23 -6.29 -2.91
CA MET A 1 -23.77 -6.46 -3.02
C MET A 1 -23.20 -5.07 -2.83
N GLY A 2 -22.25 -4.91 -1.90
CA GLY A 2 -21.58 -3.62 -1.71
C GLY A 2 -20.66 -3.31 -2.89
N LYS A 3 -20.17 -2.07 -2.98
CA LYS A 3 -19.22 -1.70 -4.04
C LYS A 3 -17.90 -2.47 -3.91
N ILE A 4 -17.34 -2.87 -5.07
CA ILE A 4 -15.97 -3.37 -5.17
C ILE A 4 -15.05 -2.16 -5.33
N ILE A 5 -14.04 -2.03 -4.46
CA ILE A 5 -13.09 -0.90 -4.51
C ILE A 5 -11.79 -1.28 -5.21
N GLY A 6 -11.13 -0.32 -5.85
CA GLY A 6 -9.80 -0.49 -6.43
C GLY A 6 -8.73 0.08 -5.49
N ILE A 7 -7.78 -0.76 -5.07
CA ILE A 7 -6.68 -0.35 -4.17
C ILE A 7 -5.36 -0.52 -4.89
N ASP A 8 -4.63 0.59 -5.04
CA ASP A 8 -3.19 0.56 -5.27
C ASP A 8 -2.45 0.41 -3.95
N LEU A 9 -1.89 -0.77 -3.69
CA LEU A 9 -1.09 -1.04 -2.48
C LEU A 9 0.38 -0.79 -2.79
N GLY A 10 0.86 0.45 -2.82
CA GLY A 10 2.24 0.74 -3.22
C GLY A 10 3.29 0.55 -2.11
N THR A 11 4.58 0.52 -2.49
CA THR A 11 5.70 0.40 -1.54
C THR A 11 5.81 1.60 -0.59
N THR A 12 5.58 2.80 -1.11
CA THR A 12 5.76 4.07 -0.39
C THR A 12 4.42 4.73 -0.07
N ASN A 13 3.49 4.72 -1.02
CA ASN A 13 2.14 5.25 -0.86
C ASN A 13 1.14 4.25 -1.41
N SER A 14 -0.05 4.22 -0.82
CA SER A 14 -1.22 3.51 -1.30
C SER A 14 -2.32 4.50 -1.69
N CYS A 15 -3.16 4.12 -2.63
CA CYS A 15 -4.24 4.94 -3.16
C CYS A 15 -5.49 4.08 -3.31
N VAL A 16 -6.68 4.64 -3.03
CA VAL A 16 -7.95 3.93 -3.21
C VAL A 16 -8.87 4.72 -4.12
N ALA A 17 -9.54 4.01 -5.03
CA ALA A 17 -10.51 4.56 -5.95
C ALA A 17 -11.76 3.69 -6.00
N VAL A 18 -12.87 4.31 -6.38
CA VAL A 18 -14.17 3.65 -6.56
C VAL A 18 -14.76 4.08 -7.89
N LEU A 19 -15.68 3.25 -8.41
CA LEU A 19 -16.54 3.64 -9.51
C LEU A 19 -17.74 4.42 -8.95
N ASP A 20 -17.86 5.69 -9.31
CA ASP A 20 -18.92 6.63 -8.93
C ASP A 20 -19.79 6.96 -10.15
N GLY A 21 -20.85 6.16 -10.33
CA GLY A 21 -21.61 6.13 -11.59
C GLY A 21 -20.76 5.57 -12.72
N ASP A 22 -20.63 6.31 -13.81
CA ASP A 22 -19.81 5.93 -14.97
C ASP A 22 -18.36 6.44 -14.86
N SER A 23 -18.01 7.14 -13.77
CA SER A 23 -16.72 7.81 -13.60
C SER A 23 -15.91 7.23 -12.48
N VAL A 24 -14.59 7.12 -12.67
CA VAL A 24 -13.67 6.68 -11.62
C VAL A 24 -13.30 7.86 -10.73
N ARG A 25 -13.37 7.64 -9.42
CA ARG A 25 -13.01 8.64 -8.42
C ARG A 25 -12.02 8.08 -7.41
N VAL A 26 -10.84 8.68 -7.36
CA VAL A 26 -9.88 8.49 -6.26
C VAL A 26 -10.35 9.28 -5.04
N ILE A 27 -10.29 8.62 -3.88
CA ILE A 27 -10.85 9.10 -2.61
C ILE A 27 -9.77 9.70 -1.72
N GLU A 28 -10.10 10.81 -1.06
CA GLU A 28 -9.24 11.43 -0.05
C GLU A 28 -9.37 10.68 1.28
N ASN A 29 -8.26 10.46 1.96
CA ASN A 29 -8.24 9.88 3.30
C ASN A 29 -8.74 10.89 4.36
N ALA A 30 -8.86 10.44 5.61
CA ALA A 30 -9.27 11.28 6.74
C ALA A 30 -8.35 12.51 6.97
N GLU A 31 -7.11 12.47 6.48
CA GLU A 31 -6.17 13.58 6.53
C GLU A 31 -6.29 14.57 5.36
N GLY A 32 -7.18 14.31 4.38
CA GLY A 32 -7.39 15.13 3.19
C GLY A 32 -6.41 14.86 2.04
N ASP A 33 -5.61 13.80 2.12
CA ASP A 33 -4.66 13.41 1.08
C ASP A 33 -5.26 12.31 0.17
N ARG A 34 -5.02 12.40 -1.15
CA ARG A 34 -5.46 11.39 -2.14
C ARG A 34 -4.62 10.11 -2.14
N THR A 35 -3.47 10.16 -1.48
CA THR A 35 -2.58 9.00 -1.29
C THR A 35 -2.20 8.91 0.17
N THR A 36 -2.07 7.69 0.69
CA THR A 36 -1.69 7.45 2.08
C THR A 36 -0.31 6.79 2.14
N PRO A 37 0.64 7.30 2.94
CA PRO A 37 1.92 6.62 3.13
C PRO A 37 1.75 5.17 3.58
N SER A 38 2.45 4.23 2.95
CA SER A 38 2.48 2.81 3.31
C SER A 38 3.40 2.58 4.53
N ILE A 39 3.08 3.26 5.62
CA ILE A 39 3.87 3.32 6.86
C ILE A 39 2.96 2.98 8.04
N ILE A 40 3.43 2.07 8.89
CA ILE A 40 2.73 1.58 10.07
C ILE A 40 3.63 1.84 11.29
N GLY A 41 3.12 2.49 12.33
CA GLY A 41 3.86 2.77 13.56
C GLY A 41 3.16 2.15 14.76
N TYR A 42 3.88 1.37 15.57
CA TYR A 42 3.35 0.82 16.82
C TYR A 42 3.87 1.64 18.00
N THR A 43 2.97 2.30 18.72
CA THR A 43 3.33 3.19 19.83
C THR A 43 3.68 2.40 21.10
N ALA A 44 4.27 3.06 22.09
CA ALA A 44 4.59 2.41 23.36
C ALA A 44 3.31 1.99 24.10
N GLU A 45 2.25 2.77 23.94
CA GLU A 45 0.92 2.62 24.54
C GLU A 45 0.09 1.51 23.88
N GLY A 46 0.56 0.93 22.77
CA GLY A 46 -0.11 -0.17 22.07
C GLY A 46 -1.03 0.25 20.94
N GLU A 47 -0.97 1.53 20.52
CA GLU A 47 -1.72 2.06 19.38
C GLU A 47 -1.05 1.68 18.06
N THR A 48 -1.87 1.39 17.04
CA THR A 48 -1.41 1.18 15.66
C THR A 48 -1.70 2.43 14.82
N LEU A 49 -0.65 3.14 14.45
CA LEU A 49 -0.74 4.30 13.56
C LEU A 49 -0.51 3.87 12.12
N VAL A 50 -1.29 4.40 11.17
CA VAL A 50 -1.14 4.12 9.74
C VAL A 50 -1.15 5.41 8.92
N GLY A 51 -0.26 5.55 7.96
CA GLY A 51 -0.22 6.71 7.06
C GLY A 51 0.57 7.90 7.61
N GLN A 52 0.01 9.10 7.47
CA GLN A 52 0.68 10.34 7.91
C GLN A 52 0.99 10.36 9.42
N PRO A 53 0.09 9.91 10.32
CA PRO A 53 0.41 9.80 11.75
C PRO A 53 1.65 8.95 12.01
N ALA A 54 1.74 7.77 11.37
CA ALA A 54 2.90 6.89 11.47
C ALA A 54 4.17 7.54 10.90
N LYS A 55 4.06 8.22 9.75
CA LYS A 55 5.20 8.94 9.13
C LYS A 55 5.76 10.00 10.08
N ARG A 56 4.91 10.81 10.71
CA ARG A 56 5.31 11.91 11.61
C ARG A 56 6.11 11.44 12.83
N GLN A 57 5.74 10.32 13.43
CA GLN A 57 6.43 9.80 14.63
C GLN A 57 7.63 8.90 14.32
N SER A 58 7.88 8.60 13.03
CA SER A 58 8.94 7.67 12.60
C SER A 58 10.32 8.08 13.11
N VAL A 59 10.59 9.39 13.18
CA VAL A 59 11.84 9.97 13.70
C VAL A 59 12.11 9.54 15.14
N THR A 60 11.10 9.52 16.00
CA THR A 60 11.25 9.22 17.43
C THR A 60 11.05 7.74 17.77
N ASN A 61 10.58 6.94 16.82
CA ASN A 61 10.28 5.52 17.02
C ASN A 61 10.71 4.66 15.81
N PRO A 62 11.97 4.74 15.36
CA PRO A 62 12.38 4.14 14.09
C PRO A 62 12.33 2.60 14.10
N GLU A 63 12.53 1.95 15.24
CA GLU A 63 12.54 0.49 15.37
C GLU A 63 11.13 -0.14 15.30
N ASN A 64 10.08 0.60 15.67
CA ASN A 64 8.69 0.14 15.64
C ASN A 64 7.86 0.84 14.55
N THR A 65 8.52 1.53 13.63
CA THR A 65 7.88 2.14 12.46
C THR A 65 8.27 1.37 11.20
N LEU A 66 7.32 0.64 10.67
CA LEU A 66 7.46 -0.22 9.51
C LEU A 66 7.12 0.54 8.23
N PHE A 67 7.96 0.41 7.21
CA PHE A 67 7.78 1.00 5.89
C PHE A 67 8.45 0.12 4.83
N ALA A 68 8.13 0.33 3.55
CA ALA A 68 8.65 -0.45 2.43
C ALA A 68 8.46 -1.98 2.59
N ILE A 69 7.46 -2.41 3.37
CA ILE A 69 7.14 -3.82 3.66
C ILE A 69 6.79 -4.61 2.40
N LYS A 70 6.31 -3.93 1.35
CA LYS A 70 6.11 -4.53 0.01
C LYS A 70 7.41 -5.08 -0.60
N ARG A 71 8.60 -4.64 -0.15
CA ARG A 71 9.89 -5.26 -0.53
C ARG A 71 10.14 -6.59 0.17
N LEU A 72 9.46 -6.89 1.28
CA LEU A 72 9.61 -8.13 2.07
C LEU A 72 8.48 -9.13 1.84
N ILE A 73 7.30 -8.68 1.40
CA ILE A 73 6.12 -9.53 1.20
C ILE A 73 6.44 -10.69 0.23
N GLY A 74 6.14 -11.93 0.65
CA GLY A 74 6.40 -13.14 -0.14
C GLY A 74 7.88 -13.49 -0.36
N ARG A 75 8.83 -12.91 0.41
CA ARG A 75 10.27 -13.23 0.31
C ARG A 75 10.75 -14.14 1.44
N ARG A 76 11.84 -14.87 1.15
CA ARG A 76 12.56 -15.65 2.16
C ARG A 76 13.53 -14.76 2.94
N PHE A 77 13.79 -15.13 4.18
CA PHE A 77 14.80 -14.45 5.00
C PHE A 77 16.18 -14.49 4.32
N GLU A 78 16.53 -15.62 3.70
CA GLU A 78 17.84 -15.86 3.09
C GLU A 78 17.98 -15.29 1.65
N ASP A 79 16.91 -14.71 1.09
CA ASP A 79 17.00 -14.07 -0.23
C ASP A 79 18.02 -12.91 -0.17
N LYS A 80 18.81 -12.74 -1.25
CA LYS A 80 19.90 -11.74 -1.30
C LYS A 80 19.38 -10.33 -1.07
N GLU A 81 18.22 -10.02 -1.63
CA GLU A 81 17.53 -8.74 -1.50
C GLU A 81 17.12 -8.49 -0.04
N THR A 82 16.59 -9.51 0.64
CA THR A 82 16.25 -9.44 2.08
C THR A 82 17.49 -9.23 2.95
N GLN A 83 18.59 -9.94 2.67
CA GLN A 83 19.86 -9.78 3.39
C GLN A 83 20.43 -8.37 3.25
N ARG A 84 20.29 -7.76 2.08
CA ARG A 84 20.63 -6.34 1.86
C ARG A 84 19.73 -5.43 2.68
N ASP A 85 18.42 -5.67 2.70
CA ASP A 85 17.47 -4.82 3.43
C ASP A 85 17.67 -4.90 4.95
N ILE A 86 18.11 -6.04 5.49
CA ILE A 86 18.50 -6.20 6.91
C ILE A 86 19.60 -5.22 7.33
N GLU A 87 20.52 -4.88 6.44
CA GLU A 87 21.62 -3.94 6.73
C GLU A 87 21.18 -2.47 6.68
N ILE A 88 20.00 -2.20 6.11
CA ILE A 88 19.53 -0.84 5.78
C ILE A 88 18.35 -0.43 6.66
N MET A 89 17.42 -1.34 6.92
CA MET A 89 16.17 -1.02 7.61
C MET A 89 16.39 -0.79 9.11
N PRO A 90 15.71 0.22 9.71
CA PRO A 90 15.86 0.51 11.14
C PRO A 90 15.10 -0.47 12.04
N PHE A 91 14.09 -1.17 11.50
CA PHE A 91 13.31 -2.18 12.21
C PHE A 91 13.90 -3.57 12.02
N GLY A 92 13.65 -4.47 12.97
CA GLY A 92 14.17 -5.83 12.92
C GLY A 92 13.53 -6.64 11.82
N ILE A 93 14.32 -7.23 10.91
CA ILE A 93 13.87 -8.27 9.97
C ILE A 93 14.39 -9.61 10.49
N VAL A 94 13.51 -10.59 10.64
CA VAL A 94 13.77 -11.85 11.33
C VAL A 94 13.30 -13.05 10.51
N LYS A 95 13.91 -14.21 10.76
CA LYS A 95 13.53 -15.47 10.14
C LYS A 95 12.31 -16.07 10.87
N ALA A 96 11.23 -16.29 10.13
CA ALA A 96 10.08 -17.07 10.58
C ALA A 96 10.43 -18.57 10.66
N ASP A 97 9.58 -19.34 11.33
CA ASP A 97 9.83 -20.77 11.54
C ASP A 97 9.85 -21.56 10.22
N ASN A 98 9.06 -21.12 9.24
CA ASN A 98 9.03 -21.65 7.88
C ASN A 98 10.16 -21.11 6.97
N GLY A 99 11.00 -20.19 7.46
CA GLY A 99 12.11 -19.57 6.74
C GLY A 99 11.80 -18.24 6.02
N ASP A 100 10.58 -17.72 6.14
CA ASP A 100 10.19 -16.45 5.54
C ASP A 100 10.80 -15.23 6.22
N ALA A 101 10.85 -14.12 5.48
CA ALA A 101 11.24 -12.82 6.01
C ALA A 101 10.05 -12.20 6.76
N TRP A 102 10.12 -12.18 8.08
CA TRP A 102 9.16 -11.47 8.93
C TRP A 102 9.82 -10.23 9.54
N VAL A 103 9.01 -9.37 10.15
CA VAL A 103 9.51 -8.22 10.90
C VAL A 103 9.32 -8.44 12.39
N LYS A 104 10.13 -7.76 13.19
CA LYS A 104 10.05 -7.76 14.64
C LYS A 104 9.67 -6.37 15.11
N VAL A 105 8.56 -6.26 15.84
CA VAL A 105 8.10 -5.06 16.52
C VAL A 105 8.06 -5.36 18.00
N LYS A 106 8.70 -4.54 18.83
CA LYS A 106 8.90 -4.84 20.26
C LYS A 106 9.49 -6.25 20.47
N ASP A 107 8.72 -7.22 20.95
CA ASP A 107 9.13 -8.62 21.11
C ASP A 107 8.33 -9.61 20.25
N GLU A 108 7.47 -9.10 19.37
CA GLU A 108 6.58 -9.91 18.54
C GLU A 108 7.11 -10.03 17.11
N LYS A 109 6.96 -11.22 16.52
CA LYS A 109 7.23 -11.45 15.10
C LYS A 109 5.93 -11.25 14.33
N ILE A 110 5.96 -10.38 13.33
CA ILE A 110 4.78 -10.04 12.52
C ILE A 110 5.08 -10.37 11.06
N ALA A 111 4.15 -11.03 10.38
CA ALA A 111 4.28 -11.37 8.97
C ALA A 111 4.03 -10.13 8.09
N PRO A 112 4.74 -9.95 6.96
CA PRO A 112 4.51 -8.83 6.04
C PRO A 112 3.04 -8.67 5.55
N PRO A 113 2.26 -9.77 5.34
CA PRO A 113 0.83 -9.65 5.03
C PRO A 113 0.03 -8.96 6.14
N GLN A 114 0.31 -9.21 7.42
CA GLN A 114 -0.38 -8.55 8.53
C GLN A 114 -0.10 -7.05 8.55
N VAL A 115 1.16 -6.66 8.33
CA VAL A 115 1.53 -5.24 8.29
C VAL A 115 0.88 -4.54 7.10
N SER A 116 0.86 -5.19 5.94
CA SER A 116 0.20 -4.66 4.74
C SER A 116 -1.32 -4.60 4.90
N ALA A 117 -1.90 -5.51 5.69
CA ALA A 117 -3.32 -5.51 6.02
C ALA A 117 -3.73 -4.24 6.78
N GLU A 118 -2.89 -3.69 7.66
CA GLU A 118 -3.21 -2.42 8.35
C GLU A 118 -3.33 -1.25 7.36
N VAL A 119 -2.50 -1.22 6.31
CA VAL A 119 -2.62 -0.24 5.22
C VAL A 119 -3.92 -0.46 4.45
N LEU A 120 -4.24 -1.71 4.12
CA LEU A 120 -5.48 -2.07 3.41
C LEU A 120 -6.73 -1.75 4.23
N LYS A 121 -6.72 -1.95 5.55
CA LYS A 121 -7.80 -1.55 6.46
C LYS A 121 -8.02 -0.04 6.41
N LYS A 122 -6.95 0.78 6.42
CA LYS A 122 -7.09 2.24 6.26
C LYS A 122 -7.67 2.61 4.89
N MET A 123 -7.32 1.91 3.82
CA MET A 123 -7.89 2.13 2.47
C MET A 123 -9.37 1.75 2.41
N LYS A 124 -9.73 0.60 3.00
CA LYS A 124 -11.11 0.16 3.18
C LYS A 124 -11.91 1.20 3.96
N LYS A 125 -11.43 1.62 5.14
CA LYS A 125 -12.10 2.62 5.98
C LYS A 125 -12.30 3.95 5.24
N THR A 126 -11.29 4.39 4.49
CA THR A 126 -11.36 5.59 3.64
C THR A 126 -12.50 5.49 2.62
N ALA A 127 -12.65 4.33 1.97
CA ALA A 127 -13.76 4.11 1.04
C ALA A 127 -15.12 4.02 1.76
N GLU A 128 -15.19 3.36 2.92
CA GLU A 128 -16.41 3.26 3.74
C GLU A 128 -16.90 4.64 4.20
N ASP A 129 -15.97 5.50 4.65
CA ASP A 129 -16.28 6.88 5.07
C ASP A 129 -16.83 7.73 3.92
N PHE A 130 -16.32 7.52 2.72
CA PHE A 130 -16.80 8.20 1.53
C PHE A 130 -18.15 7.67 1.04
N LEU A 131 -18.35 6.35 1.06
CA LEU A 131 -19.54 5.69 0.52
C LEU A 131 -20.72 5.69 1.51
N GLY A 132 -20.46 5.77 2.82
CA GLY A 132 -21.48 5.64 3.85
C GLY A 132 -22.02 4.21 4.03
N GLU A 133 -21.31 3.20 3.52
CA GLU A 133 -21.65 1.78 3.62
C GLU A 133 -20.40 0.91 3.84
N THR A 134 -20.60 -0.30 4.36
CA THR A 134 -19.51 -1.27 4.57
C THR A 134 -18.94 -1.81 3.25
N VAL A 135 -17.63 -1.88 3.16
CA VAL A 135 -16.91 -2.41 1.99
C VAL A 135 -16.29 -3.76 2.33
N THR A 136 -16.65 -4.79 1.56
CA THR A 136 -16.16 -6.16 1.78
C THR A 136 -15.39 -6.73 0.60
N GLU A 137 -15.34 -6.06 -0.54
CA GLU A 137 -14.79 -6.60 -1.79
C GLU A 137 -13.79 -5.62 -2.40
N ALA A 138 -12.65 -6.12 -2.91
CA ALA A 138 -11.64 -5.26 -3.51
C ALA A 138 -10.90 -5.92 -4.69
N VAL A 139 -10.42 -5.07 -5.59
CA VAL A 139 -9.33 -5.35 -6.53
C VAL A 139 -8.06 -4.72 -5.97
N ILE A 140 -6.98 -5.50 -5.83
CA ILE A 140 -5.72 -5.04 -5.24
C ILE A 140 -4.60 -5.17 -6.28
N THR A 141 -3.75 -4.15 -6.38
CA THR A 141 -2.65 -4.12 -7.36
C THR A 141 -1.38 -4.82 -6.86
N VAL A 142 -0.61 -5.35 -7.80
CA VAL A 142 0.75 -5.87 -7.59
C VAL A 142 1.67 -5.50 -8.76
N PRO A 143 2.99 -5.41 -8.55
CA PRO A 143 3.95 -5.26 -9.63
C PRO A 143 3.81 -6.40 -10.64
N ALA A 144 3.91 -6.11 -11.93
CA ALA A 144 3.71 -7.12 -12.97
C ALA A 144 4.68 -8.29 -12.82
N TYR A 145 5.93 -7.99 -12.40
CA TYR A 145 6.98 -8.97 -12.21
C TYR A 145 6.95 -9.71 -10.86
N PHE A 146 5.88 -9.56 -10.06
CA PHE A 146 5.70 -10.34 -8.83
C PHE A 146 5.57 -11.85 -9.13
N ASN A 147 6.29 -12.64 -8.34
CA ASN A 147 6.17 -14.09 -8.36
C ASN A 147 4.92 -14.57 -7.61
N ASP A 148 4.64 -15.87 -7.73
CA ASP A 148 3.47 -16.52 -7.13
C ASP A 148 3.37 -16.32 -5.60
N SER A 149 4.49 -16.45 -4.87
CA SER A 149 4.51 -16.25 -3.41
C SER A 149 4.16 -14.82 -3.00
N GLN A 150 4.59 -13.83 -3.78
CA GLN A 150 4.30 -12.42 -3.52
C GLN A 150 2.84 -12.06 -3.83
N ARG A 151 2.29 -12.62 -4.91
CA ARG A 151 0.86 -12.47 -5.27
C ARG A 151 -0.04 -13.07 -4.19
N GLN A 152 0.25 -14.31 -3.77
CA GLN A 152 -0.51 -14.98 -2.72
C GLN A 152 -0.43 -14.21 -1.40
N ALA A 153 0.77 -13.80 -0.98
CA ALA A 153 0.94 -13.04 0.26
C ALA A 153 0.21 -11.68 0.24
N THR A 154 0.09 -11.05 -0.93
CA THR A 154 -0.71 -9.82 -1.10
C THR A 154 -2.21 -10.11 -1.01
N LYS A 155 -2.68 -11.21 -1.60
CA LYS A 155 -4.07 -11.68 -1.48
C LYS A 155 -4.41 -12.01 -0.02
N ASP A 156 -3.48 -12.64 0.70
CA ASP A 156 -3.62 -12.93 2.13
C ASP A 156 -3.72 -11.65 2.96
N ALA A 157 -2.94 -10.61 2.63
CA ALA A 157 -3.06 -9.30 3.28
C ALA A 157 -4.47 -8.70 3.11
N GLY A 158 -5.07 -8.81 1.92
CA GLY A 158 -6.46 -8.42 1.68
C GLY A 158 -7.44 -9.20 2.55
N ARG A 159 -7.28 -10.52 2.64
CA ARG A 159 -8.11 -11.37 3.50
C ARG A 159 -7.99 -10.98 4.98
N ILE A 160 -6.77 -10.74 5.48
CA ILE A 160 -6.51 -10.29 6.85
C ILE A 160 -7.14 -8.91 7.11
N ALA A 161 -7.23 -8.05 6.10
CA ALA A 161 -7.91 -6.75 6.19
C ALA A 161 -9.45 -6.84 6.11
N GLY A 162 -10.02 -8.05 6.02
CA GLY A 162 -11.45 -8.25 5.89
C GLY A 162 -12.00 -7.86 4.51
N LEU A 163 -11.19 -8.03 3.46
CA LEU A 163 -11.57 -7.86 2.06
C LEU A 163 -11.57 -9.21 1.33
N ASP A 164 -12.66 -9.50 0.64
CA ASP A 164 -12.72 -10.53 -0.40
C ASP A 164 -12.05 -9.98 -1.67
N VAL A 165 -10.82 -10.46 -1.90
CA VAL A 165 -10.00 -10.03 -3.03
C VAL A 165 -10.51 -10.68 -4.31
N LYS A 166 -11.33 -9.94 -5.07
CA LYS A 166 -11.96 -10.42 -6.30
C LYS A 166 -10.98 -10.59 -7.44
N ARG A 167 -9.92 -9.78 -7.46
CA ARG A 167 -8.85 -9.84 -8.45
C ARG A 167 -7.56 -9.25 -7.90
N ILE A 168 -6.44 -9.90 -8.20
CA ILE A 168 -5.11 -9.28 -8.18
C ILE A 168 -4.80 -8.79 -9.59
N ILE A 169 -4.58 -7.47 -9.75
CA ILE A 169 -4.28 -6.85 -11.05
C ILE A 169 -2.84 -6.34 -11.10
N ASN A 170 -2.20 -6.46 -12.25
CA ASN A 170 -0.86 -5.93 -12.46
C ASN A 170 -0.89 -4.38 -12.54
N GLU A 171 0.04 -3.71 -11.89
CA GLU A 171 0.12 -2.23 -11.83
C GLU A 171 0.16 -1.58 -13.23
N PRO A 172 1.01 -2.02 -14.17
CA PRO A 172 1.02 -1.45 -15.52
C PRO A 172 -0.28 -1.68 -16.29
N THR A 173 -0.92 -2.85 -16.08
CA THR A 173 -2.22 -3.20 -16.68
C THR A 173 -3.32 -2.28 -16.15
N ALA A 174 -3.36 -2.03 -14.83
CA ALA A 174 -4.30 -1.08 -14.25
C ALA A 174 -4.06 0.34 -14.80
N ALA A 175 -2.82 0.79 -14.89
CA ALA A 175 -2.51 2.09 -15.47
C ALA A 175 -2.94 2.20 -16.95
N ALA A 176 -2.84 1.12 -17.73
CA ALA A 176 -3.34 1.06 -19.10
C ALA A 176 -4.87 1.16 -19.17
N LEU A 177 -5.60 0.49 -18.27
CA LEU A 177 -7.06 0.62 -18.18
C LEU A 177 -7.48 2.08 -17.90
N ALA A 178 -6.82 2.74 -16.95
CA ALA A 178 -7.07 4.15 -16.63
C ALA A 178 -6.76 5.08 -17.81
N TYR A 179 -5.80 4.71 -18.67
CA TYR A 179 -5.48 5.45 -19.89
C TYR A 179 -6.51 5.20 -21.01
N GLY A 180 -6.87 3.94 -21.25
CA GLY A 180 -7.64 3.52 -22.42
C GLY A 180 -9.10 3.94 -22.38
N MET A 181 -9.74 3.88 -21.20
CA MET A 181 -11.17 4.19 -21.00
C MET A 181 -11.63 5.55 -21.56
N ASP A 182 -10.83 6.60 -21.39
CA ASP A 182 -11.23 7.96 -21.77
C ASP A 182 -10.58 8.46 -23.08
N LYS A 183 -9.49 7.82 -23.52
CA LYS A 183 -8.49 8.50 -24.38
C LYS A 183 -7.93 7.70 -25.55
N ALA A 184 -8.04 6.37 -25.54
CA ALA A 184 -7.65 5.57 -26.70
C ALA A 184 -8.78 5.62 -27.76
N LYS A 185 -8.42 5.91 -29.00
CA LYS A 185 -9.32 5.78 -30.16
C LYS A 185 -8.59 4.98 -31.21
N GLY A 186 -9.18 3.87 -31.63
CA GLY A 186 -8.55 2.90 -32.52
C GLY A 186 -7.36 2.17 -31.90
N ASP A 187 -6.85 1.22 -32.67
CA ASP A 187 -5.81 0.29 -32.26
C ASP A 187 -4.51 1.02 -31.94
N LYS A 188 -3.96 0.74 -30.76
CA LYS A 188 -2.72 1.36 -30.26
C LYS A 188 -1.86 0.37 -29.51
N VAL A 189 -0.55 0.47 -29.68
CA VAL A 189 0.41 -0.20 -28.81
C VAL A 189 1.05 0.81 -27.86
N VAL A 190 0.91 0.57 -26.56
CA VAL A 190 1.44 1.43 -25.51
C VAL A 190 2.55 0.75 -24.72
N ALA A 191 3.54 1.54 -24.31
CA ALA A 191 4.55 1.11 -23.35
C ALA A 191 4.31 1.79 -22.00
N VAL A 192 3.96 1.00 -20.99
CA VAL A 192 3.77 1.49 -19.62
C VAL A 192 5.06 1.27 -18.84
N TYR A 193 5.76 2.37 -18.54
CA TYR A 193 6.96 2.41 -17.72
C TYR A 193 6.57 2.83 -16.30
N ASP A 194 6.58 1.88 -15.37
CA ASP A 194 6.25 2.11 -13.96
C ASP A 194 7.52 2.06 -13.11
N LEU A 195 7.92 3.20 -12.54
CA LEU A 195 9.03 3.26 -11.58
C LEU A 195 8.52 3.88 -10.28
N GLY A 196 8.23 2.99 -9.33
CA GLY A 196 7.68 3.33 -8.03
C GLY A 196 8.74 3.51 -6.94
N GLY A 197 8.31 3.33 -5.69
CA GLY A 197 9.16 3.43 -4.51
C GLY A 197 10.11 2.23 -4.31
N GLY A 198 9.71 1.03 -4.73
CA GLY A 198 10.52 -0.19 -4.53
C GLY A 198 10.59 -1.14 -5.72
N THR A 199 9.79 -0.91 -6.76
CA THR A 199 9.71 -1.79 -7.94
C THR A 199 9.77 -0.97 -9.23
N PHE A 200 10.22 -1.64 -10.27
CA PHE A 200 10.23 -1.16 -11.63
C PHE A 200 9.57 -2.20 -12.53
N ASP A 201 8.60 -1.78 -13.33
CA ASP A 201 7.93 -2.62 -14.33
C ASP A 201 7.88 -1.91 -15.68
N ILE A 202 7.95 -2.71 -16.75
CA ILE A 202 7.68 -2.30 -18.12
C ILE A 202 6.72 -3.30 -18.75
N SER A 203 5.60 -2.81 -19.29
CA SER A 203 4.67 -3.64 -20.04
C SER A 203 4.37 -3.02 -21.40
N ILE A 204 4.37 -3.87 -22.42
CA ILE A 204 3.93 -3.52 -23.78
C ILE A 204 2.52 -4.06 -23.94
N ILE A 205 1.57 -3.17 -24.20
CA ILE A 205 0.14 -3.48 -24.17
C ILE A 205 -0.48 -2.99 -25.47
N GLU A 206 -1.17 -3.89 -26.16
CA GLU A 206 -2.02 -3.57 -27.31
C GLU A 206 -3.42 -3.26 -26.81
N ILE A 207 -3.98 -2.15 -27.30
CA ILE A 207 -5.32 -1.66 -26.99
C ILE A 207 -6.08 -1.63 -28.31
N ASP A 208 -6.95 -2.62 -28.51
CA ASP A 208 -7.77 -2.75 -29.70
C ASP A 208 -9.21 -2.29 -29.41
N GLU A 209 -9.83 -1.66 -30.39
CA GLU A 209 -11.25 -1.27 -30.33
C GLU A 209 -12.03 -2.04 -31.40
N MET A 210 -12.74 -3.10 -30.99
CA MET A 210 -13.56 -3.91 -31.89
C MET A 210 -15.02 -3.91 -31.44
N ASP A 211 -15.93 -3.58 -32.35
CA ASP A 211 -17.38 -3.58 -32.11
C ASP A 211 -17.85 -2.75 -30.90
N GLY A 212 -17.06 -1.75 -30.48
CA GLY A 212 -17.35 -0.90 -29.32
C GLY A 212 -16.82 -1.44 -27.99
N GLU A 213 -16.17 -2.61 -28.00
CA GLU A 213 -15.46 -3.19 -26.87
C GLU A 213 -13.96 -2.89 -26.98
N HIS A 214 -13.35 -2.47 -25.86
CA HIS A 214 -11.91 -2.25 -25.76
C HIS A 214 -11.22 -3.52 -25.23
N THR A 215 -10.33 -4.10 -26.03
CA THR A 215 -9.49 -5.23 -25.62
C THR A 215 -8.10 -4.73 -25.26
N PHE A 216 -7.66 -5.03 -24.04
CA PHE A 216 -6.33 -4.73 -23.53
C PHE A 216 -5.54 -6.03 -23.46
N GLU A 217 -4.57 -6.21 -24.36
CA GLU A 217 -3.71 -7.40 -24.40
C GLU A 217 -2.28 -7.05 -24.00
N VAL A 218 -1.79 -7.68 -22.94
CA VAL A 218 -0.39 -7.55 -22.53
C VAL A 218 0.46 -8.44 -23.43
N LEU A 219 1.22 -7.85 -24.35
CA LEU A 219 2.08 -8.58 -25.27
C LEU A 219 3.35 -9.10 -24.57
N ALA A 220 3.93 -8.28 -23.71
CA ALA A 220 5.11 -8.64 -22.93
C ALA A 220 5.24 -7.80 -21.66
N THR A 221 5.82 -8.39 -20.62
CA THR A 221 6.17 -7.67 -19.40
C THR A 221 7.56 -8.05 -18.89
N ASN A 222 8.24 -7.09 -18.26
CA ASN A 222 9.54 -7.28 -17.63
C ASN A 222 9.72 -6.26 -16.49
N GLY A 223 10.74 -6.43 -15.66
CA GLY A 223 10.94 -5.51 -14.53
C GLY A 223 12.03 -5.94 -13.55
N ASP A 224 12.09 -5.20 -12.45
CA ASP A 224 12.92 -5.47 -11.27
C ASP A 224 12.10 -5.16 -10.00
N THR A 225 11.83 -6.20 -9.21
CA THR A 225 11.03 -6.10 -7.98
C THR A 225 11.80 -5.55 -6.78
N HIS A 226 13.06 -5.12 -6.94
CA HIS A 226 13.89 -4.53 -5.89
C HIS A 226 14.67 -3.29 -6.39
N LEU A 227 14.10 -2.56 -7.34
CA LEU A 227 14.63 -1.30 -7.87
C LEU A 227 13.54 -0.22 -7.82
N GLY A 228 13.74 0.82 -7.01
CA GLY A 228 12.81 1.95 -6.96
C GLY A 228 13.37 3.17 -6.23
N GLY A 229 12.49 4.13 -5.92
CA GLY A 229 12.86 5.39 -5.26
C GLY A 229 13.62 5.25 -3.94
N GLU A 230 13.40 4.18 -3.17
CA GLU A 230 14.15 3.86 -1.95
C GLU A 230 15.65 3.62 -2.23
N ASP A 231 15.99 3.03 -3.39
CA ASP A 231 17.38 2.83 -3.80
C ASP A 231 18.05 4.16 -4.17
N PHE A 232 17.28 5.10 -4.74
CA PHE A 232 17.73 6.45 -5.06
C PHE A 232 17.99 7.25 -3.77
N ASP A 233 17.08 7.13 -2.79
CA ASP A 233 17.26 7.75 -1.48
C ASP A 233 18.52 7.22 -0.79
N ASN A 234 18.73 5.90 -0.80
CA ASN A 234 19.91 5.28 -0.21
C ASN A 234 21.23 5.76 -0.84
N ARG A 235 21.28 6.00 -2.16
CA ARG A 235 22.47 6.59 -2.82
C ARG A 235 22.75 8.01 -2.31
N LEU A 236 21.71 8.81 -2.13
CA LEU A 236 21.84 10.17 -1.61
C LEU A 236 22.22 10.18 -0.12
N ILE A 237 21.61 9.32 0.70
CA ILE A 237 21.93 9.14 2.12
C ILE A 237 23.41 8.78 2.27
N ASN A 238 23.90 7.77 1.53
CA ASN A 238 25.30 7.35 1.58
C ASN A 238 26.27 8.48 1.22
N TYR A 239 25.92 9.30 0.23
CA TYR A 239 26.68 10.49 -0.13
C TYR A 239 26.70 11.53 1.01
N LEU A 240 25.54 11.83 1.61
CA LEU A 240 25.42 12.80 2.70
C LEU A 240 26.17 12.35 3.96
N VAL A 241 26.09 11.05 4.32
CA VAL A 241 26.88 10.45 5.40
C VAL A 241 28.38 10.62 5.13
N ALA A 242 28.82 10.31 3.91
CA ALA A 242 30.24 10.40 3.54
C ALA A 242 30.78 11.84 3.60
N GLU A 243 30.03 12.82 3.07
CA GLU A 243 30.44 14.23 3.16
C GLU A 243 30.39 14.75 4.61
N PHE A 244 29.37 14.37 5.40
CA PHE A 244 29.32 14.76 6.81
C PHE A 244 30.50 14.18 7.60
N LYS A 245 30.87 12.92 7.35
CA LYS A 245 32.03 12.29 7.97
C LYS A 245 33.34 12.97 7.58
N LYS A 246 33.46 13.41 6.33
CA LYS A 246 34.62 14.15 5.84
C LYS A 246 34.71 15.55 6.45
N ASP A 247 33.59 16.24 6.63
CA ASP A 247 33.55 17.62 7.12
C ASP A 247 33.59 17.72 8.66
N GLN A 248 32.92 16.81 9.36
CA GLN A 248 32.76 16.82 10.82
C GLN A 248 33.52 15.70 11.54
N GLY A 249 34.10 14.74 10.81
CA GLY A 249 34.83 13.61 11.39
C GLY A 249 33.96 12.54 12.05
N MET A 250 32.63 12.61 11.89
CA MET A 250 31.67 11.71 12.57
C MET A 250 30.86 10.87 11.60
N ASP A 251 30.63 9.62 12.00
CA ASP A 251 29.84 8.68 11.24
C ASP A 251 28.41 8.63 11.79
N LEU A 252 27.43 9.07 11.00
CA LEU A 252 26.03 9.12 11.42
C LEU A 252 25.36 7.73 11.43
N THR A 253 25.97 6.72 10.79
CA THR A 253 25.37 5.38 10.64
C THR A 253 25.16 4.66 11.98
N ALA A 254 25.87 5.07 13.03
CA ALA A 254 25.72 4.53 14.38
C ALA A 254 24.60 5.20 15.20
N ASP A 255 23.96 6.25 14.67
CA ASP A 255 22.91 7.01 15.36
C ASP A 255 21.57 6.82 14.61
N PRO A 256 20.69 5.92 15.07
CA PRO A 256 19.42 5.62 14.40
C PRO A 256 18.52 6.84 14.24
N LEU A 257 18.51 7.75 15.23
CA LEU A 257 17.71 8.98 15.20
C LEU A 257 18.24 9.92 14.11
N ALA A 258 19.56 10.07 14.00
CA ALA A 258 20.17 10.86 12.94
C ALA A 258 19.91 10.26 11.55
N MET A 259 20.00 8.93 11.41
CA MET A 259 19.75 8.25 10.14
C MET A 259 18.31 8.39 9.67
N GLN A 260 17.33 8.32 10.58
CA GLN A 260 15.92 8.50 10.23
C GLN A 260 15.64 9.93 9.73
N ARG A 261 16.16 10.94 10.43
CA ARG A 261 16.07 12.35 9.98
C ARG A 261 16.77 12.59 8.65
N LEU A 262 17.90 11.91 8.43
CA LEU A 262 18.65 11.99 7.19
C LEU A 262 17.89 11.35 6.03
N LYS A 263 17.19 10.23 6.26
CA LYS A 263 16.35 9.57 5.26
C LYS A 263 15.24 10.50 4.78
N GLU A 264 14.47 11.10 5.69
CA GLU A 264 13.41 12.05 5.33
C GLU A 264 13.95 13.26 4.56
N ALA A 265 15.09 13.81 4.99
CA ALA A 265 15.71 14.94 4.33
C ALA A 265 16.27 14.57 2.94
N ALA A 266 16.79 13.36 2.77
CA ALA A 266 17.27 12.86 1.48
C ALA A 266 16.12 12.65 0.50
N GLU A 267 15.03 12.00 0.92
CA GLU A 267 13.82 11.83 0.10
C GLU A 267 13.28 13.20 -0.35
N LYS A 268 13.14 14.13 0.60
CA LYS A 268 12.70 15.50 0.31
C LYS A 268 13.62 16.20 -0.69
N ALA A 269 14.93 16.13 -0.48
CA ALA A 269 15.90 16.73 -1.39
C ALA A 269 15.84 16.11 -2.79
N LYS A 270 15.70 14.78 -2.89
CA LYS A 270 15.49 14.07 -4.17
C LYS A 270 14.26 14.60 -4.90
N CYS A 271 13.14 14.71 -4.20
CA CYS A 271 11.88 15.22 -4.77
C CYS A 271 11.98 16.68 -5.20
N GLU A 272 12.59 17.55 -4.38
CA GLU A 272 12.82 18.96 -4.73
C GLU A 272 13.67 19.11 -6.00
N LEU A 273 14.72 18.29 -6.15
CA LEU A 273 15.60 18.29 -7.32
C LEU A 273 14.94 17.85 -8.62
N SER A 274 13.75 17.25 -8.58
CA SER A 274 12.95 17.00 -9.78
C SER A 274 12.44 18.29 -10.43
N SER A 275 12.31 19.38 -9.66
CA SER A 275 11.89 20.70 -10.15
C SER A 275 13.01 21.75 -10.09
N ALA A 276 13.78 21.78 -9.00
CA ALA A 276 14.89 22.69 -8.79
C ALA A 276 16.22 22.13 -9.34
N GLN A 277 17.19 23.02 -9.61
CA GLN A 277 18.55 22.62 -10.00
C GLN A 277 19.47 22.35 -8.81
N GLN A 278 19.09 22.82 -7.62
CA GLN A 278 19.84 22.69 -6.38
C GLN A 278 18.88 22.74 -5.19
N THR A 279 19.22 22.03 -4.12
CA THR A 279 18.59 22.13 -2.80
C THR A 279 19.66 22.12 -1.69
N ASP A 280 19.25 22.46 -0.47
CA ASP A 280 20.06 22.50 0.74
C ASP A 280 19.54 21.47 1.74
N VAL A 281 20.33 20.42 2.02
CA VAL A 281 20.05 19.47 3.09
C VAL A 281 20.53 20.09 4.40
N ASN A 282 19.60 20.71 5.13
CA ASN A 282 19.86 21.43 6.37
C ASN A 282 19.22 20.73 7.58
N LEU A 283 20.02 19.97 8.32
CA LEU A 283 19.61 19.27 9.54
C LEU A 283 20.34 19.85 10.75
N PRO A 284 19.72 20.80 11.47
CA PRO A 284 20.31 21.32 12.69
C PRO A 284 20.23 20.29 13.81
N TYR A 285 21.24 20.26 14.69
CA TYR A 285 21.30 19.34 15.83
C TYR A 285 21.16 17.88 15.38
N ILE A 286 21.87 17.50 14.32
CA ILE A 286 21.77 16.15 13.76
C ILE A 286 22.41 15.11 14.69
N THR A 287 23.51 15.49 15.35
CA THR A 287 24.20 14.69 16.37
C THR A 287 25.02 15.63 17.27
N ALA A 288 25.77 15.10 18.25
CA ALA A 288 26.63 15.88 19.13
C ALA A 288 27.96 15.15 19.44
N ASP A 289 29.02 15.92 19.69
CA ASP A 289 30.30 15.42 20.20
C ASP A 289 30.76 16.20 21.44
N ALA A 290 32.00 15.94 21.89
CA ALA A 290 32.61 16.63 23.02
C ALA A 290 32.76 18.16 22.83
N SER A 291 32.71 18.65 21.59
CA SER A 291 32.74 20.09 21.27
C SER A 291 31.35 20.73 21.22
N GLY A 292 30.28 19.93 21.27
CA GLY A 292 28.89 20.37 21.29
C GLY A 292 28.05 19.80 20.14
N PRO A 293 26.84 20.34 19.94
CA PRO A 293 25.94 19.89 18.89
C PRO A 293 26.50 20.17 17.49
N LYS A 294 26.22 19.28 16.54
CA LYS A 294 26.56 19.41 15.12
C LYS A 294 25.33 19.60 14.25
N HIS A 295 25.57 20.20 13.10
CA HIS A 295 24.55 20.48 12.10
C HIS A 295 25.05 19.97 10.75
N MET A 296 24.16 19.39 9.95
CA MET A 296 24.43 19.11 8.54
C MET A 296 23.88 20.27 7.71
N ASN A 297 24.70 20.85 6.85
CA ASN A 297 24.27 21.83 5.87
C ASN A 297 25.04 21.57 4.56
N ILE A 298 24.46 20.75 3.70
CA ILE A 298 25.09 20.29 2.46
C ILE A 298 24.22 20.71 1.28
N LYS A 299 24.80 21.47 0.35
CA LYS A 299 24.18 21.78 -0.94
C LYS A 299 24.27 20.58 -1.86
N VAL A 300 23.13 20.17 -2.41
CA VAL A 300 23.06 19.09 -3.40
C VAL A 300 22.50 19.69 -4.70
N THR A 301 23.23 19.47 -5.80
CA THR A 301 22.77 19.87 -7.14
C THR A 301 22.06 18.71 -7.82
N ARG A 302 21.19 18.99 -8.80
CA ARG A 302 20.56 17.96 -9.63
C ARG A 302 21.63 17.10 -10.32
N ALA A 303 22.63 17.74 -10.92
CA ALA A 303 23.74 17.04 -11.57
C ALA A 303 24.48 16.10 -10.61
N LYS A 304 24.62 16.47 -9.32
CA LYS A 304 25.20 15.59 -8.31
C LYS A 304 24.30 14.39 -8.04
N LEU A 305 22.99 14.60 -7.82
CA LEU A 305 22.03 13.51 -7.64
C LEU A 305 22.06 12.56 -8.85
N GLU A 306 21.97 13.09 -10.07
CA GLU A 306 22.02 12.33 -11.32
C GLU A 306 23.29 11.46 -11.39
N SER A 307 24.46 12.02 -11.04
CA SER A 307 25.72 11.24 -11.02
C SER A 307 25.73 10.07 -10.02
N LEU A 308 24.89 10.11 -8.98
CA LEU A 308 24.81 9.05 -7.95
C LEU A 308 23.89 7.90 -8.35
N VAL A 309 22.96 8.15 -9.28
CA VAL A 309 21.86 7.22 -9.63
C VAL A 309 21.78 6.88 -11.11
N GLU A 310 22.64 7.45 -11.95
CA GLU A 310 22.65 7.22 -13.40
C GLU A 310 22.75 5.73 -13.77
N ASP A 311 23.50 4.94 -13.00
CA ASP A 311 23.63 3.50 -13.22
C ASP A 311 22.30 2.75 -13.03
N MET A 312 21.48 3.20 -12.07
CA MET A 312 20.17 2.62 -11.79
C MET A 312 19.14 3.00 -12.87
N VAL A 313 19.17 4.24 -13.36
CA VAL A 313 18.34 4.65 -14.50
C VAL A 313 18.75 3.90 -15.78
N LYS A 314 20.04 3.69 -16.01
CA LYS A 314 20.50 2.88 -17.15
C LYS A 314 20.07 1.41 -17.04
N ALA A 315 19.99 0.89 -15.81
CA ALA A 315 19.57 -0.49 -15.57
C ALA A 315 18.10 -0.74 -15.99
N THR A 316 17.22 0.27 -15.92
CA THR A 316 15.82 0.13 -16.34
C THR A 316 15.67 -0.03 -17.87
N LEU A 317 16.64 0.42 -18.66
CA LEU A 317 16.59 0.34 -20.12
C LEU A 317 16.77 -1.09 -20.65
N GLU A 318 17.36 -2.01 -19.89
CA GLU A 318 17.55 -3.39 -20.34
C GLU A 318 16.23 -4.19 -20.35
N PRO A 319 15.41 -4.17 -19.28
CA PRO A 319 14.05 -4.72 -19.32
C PRO A 319 13.21 -4.17 -20.48
N LEU A 320 13.36 -2.89 -20.84
CA LEU A 320 12.65 -2.29 -21.99
C LEU A 320 12.98 -2.99 -23.31
N LYS A 321 14.28 -3.25 -23.56
CA LYS A 321 14.71 -3.97 -24.77
C LYS A 321 14.21 -5.41 -24.78
N VAL A 322 14.20 -6.07 -23.62
CA VAL A 322 13.71 -7.44 -23.49
C VAL A 322 12.21 -7.50 -23.75
N ALA A 323 11.42 -6.60 -23.15
CA ALA A 323 9.98 -6.53 -23.36
C ALA A 323 9.61 -6.28 -24.83
N LEU A 324 10.26 -5.31 -25.49
CA LEU A 324 10.06 -5.06 -26.93
C LEU A 324 10.40 -6.29 -27.78
N LYS A 325 11.53 -6.95 -27.49
CA LYS A 325 11.93 -8.16 -28.19
C LYS A 325 10.95 -9.31 -27.97
N ASP A 326 10.45 -9.49 -26.76
CA ASP A 326 9.49 -10.54 -26.44
C ASP A 326 8.13 -10.29 -27.10
N ALA A 327 7.72 -9.03 -27.26
CA ALA A 327 6.55 -8.62 -28.01
C ALA A 327 6.73 -8.69 -29.55
N ASP A 328 7.94 -8.99 -30.04
CA ASP A 328 8.34 -8.91 -31.45
C ASP A 328 8.10 -7.52 -32.09
N LEU A 329 8.29 -6.47 -31.29
CA LEU A 329 8.11 -5.08 -31.70
C LEU A 329 9.40 -4.28 -31.65
N SER A 330 9.46 -3.25 -32.47
CA SER A 330 10.49 -2.22 -32.44
C SER A 330 10.00 -0.98 -31.69
N VAL A 331 10.93 -0.10 -31.33
CA VAL A 331 10.61 1.20 -30.70
C VAL A 331 9.63 2.03 -31.55
N SER A 332 9.72 1.94 -32.89
CA SER A 332 8.83 2.69 -33.78
C SER A 332 7.40 2.19 -33.82
N ASP A 333 7.14 0.98 -33.32
CA ASP A 333 5.81 0.38 -33.27
C ASP A 333 5.04 0.82 -32.01
N ILE A 334 5.68 1.55 -31.08
CA ILE A 334 5.04 2.06 -29.87
C ILE A 334 4.38 3.41 -30.14
N ASP A 335 3.06 3.49 -29.98
CA ASP A 335 2.25 4.68 -30.22
C ASP A 335 2.34 5.69 -29.07
N ASP A 336 2.19 5.23 -27.83
CA ASP A 336 2.22 6.06 -26.64
C ASP A 336 3.15 5.47 -25.57
N VAL A 337 3.91 6.33 -24.89
CA VAL A 337 4.71 5.96 -23.72
C VAL A 337 4.06 6.58 -22.49
N ILE A 338 3.72 5.75 -21.50
CA ILE A 338 3.02 6.15 -20.28
C ILE A 338 4.00 5.99 -19.11
N LEU A 339 4.17 7.06 -18.33
CA LEU A 339 4.97 7.04 -17.10
C LEU A 339 4.07 6.91 -15.88
N VAL A 340 4.37 5.93 -15.03
CA VAL A 340 3.64 5.62 -13.80
C VAL A 340 4.64 5.55 -12.63
N GLY A 341 4.20 5.89 -11.43
CA GLY A 341 5.04 5.88 -10.23
C GLY A 341 5.82 7.17 -10.03
N GLY A 342 5.87 7.65 -8.78
CA GLY A 342 6.42 8.97 -8.44
C GLY A 342 7.90 9.15 -8.80
N GLN A 343 8.70 8.07 -8.90
CA GLN A 343 10.12 8.16 -9.26
C GLN A 343 10.34 8.50 -10.74
N THR A 344 9.31 8.37 -11.60
CA THR A 344 9.31 8.86 -12.99
C THR A 344 9.24 10.39 -13.11
N ARG A 345 8.96 11.12 -12.02
CA ARG A 345 9.01 12.59 -11.99
C ARG A 345 10.45 13.14 -12.11
N MET A 346 11.46 12.29 -11.92
CA MET A 346 12.87 12.69 -12.06
C MET A 346 13.21 13.01 -13.54
N PRO A 347 13.76 14.21 -13.85
CA PRO A 347 14.09 14.60 -15.22
C PRO A 347 15.03 13.63 -15.97
N LEU A 348 16.01 13.05 -15.28
CA LEU A 348 16.92 12.05 -15.87
C LEU A 348 16.17 10.80 -16.35
N VAL A 349 15.17 10.34 -15.58
CA VAL A 349 14.34 9.18 -15.97
C VAL A 349 13.54 9.51 -17.22
N GLN A 350 12.86 10.67 -17.24
CA GLN A 350 12.08 11.11 -18.40
C GLN A 350 12.96 11.28 -19.64
N SER A 351 14.15 11.87 -19.50
CA SER A 351 15.11 12.00 -20.60
C SER A 351 15.56 10.65 -21.11
N ALA A 352 15.96 9.72 -20.24
CA ALA A 352 16.42 8.40 -20.64
C ALA A 352 15.34 7.59 -21.37
N VAL A 353 14.09 7.67 -20.91
CA VAL A 353 12.94 7.03 -21.58
C VAL A 353 12.64 7.70 -22.92
N THR A 354 12.67 9.04 -22.98
CA THR A 354 12.46 9.80 -24.23
C THR A 354 13.53 9.48 -25.27
N ASP A 355 14.80 9.41 -24.85
CA ASP A 355 15.93 9.08 -25.71
C ASP A 355 15.85 7.63 -26.22
N PHE A 356 15.36 6.71 -25.38
CA PHE A 356 15.17 5.31 -25.76
C PHE A 356 14.05 5.12 -26.78
N PHE A 357 12.87 5.73 -26.54
CA PHE A 357 11.73 5.58 -27.44
C PHE A 357 11.73 6.56 -28.62
N GLY A 358 12.57 7.59 -28.59
CA GLY A 358 12.56 8.68 -29.57
C GLY A 358 11.25 9.48 -29.57
N LYS A 359 10.48 9.42 -28.47
CA LYS A 359 9.14 10.00 -28.33
C LYS A 359 8.94 10.50 -26.91
N GLU A 360 8.31 11.67 -26.77
CA GLU A 360 7.95 12.24 -25.47
C GLU A 360 6.85 11.41 -24.81
N PRO A 361 7.00 11.03 -23.53
CA PRO A 361 5.95 10.37 -22.78
C PRO A 361 4.72 11.26 -22.58
N ARG A 362 3.58 10.61 -22.38
CA ARG A 362 2.30 11.26 -22.11
C ARG A 362 2.36 12.03 -20.80
N LYS A 363 1.72 13.20 -20.78
CA LYS A 363 1.66 14.12 -19.62
C LYS A 363 0.26 14.24 -19.02
N ASP A 364 -0.70 13.57 -19.63
CA ASP A 364 -2.11 13.59 -19.27
C ASP A 364 -2.55 12.35 -18.47
N VAL A 365 -1.59 11.57 -17.97
CA VAL A 365 -1.78 10.46 -17.02
C VAL A 365 -1.19 10.90 -15.69
N ASN A 366 -1.96 10.77 -14.59
CA ASN A 366 -1.45 11.06 -13.26
C ASN A 366 -0.64 9.85 -12.76
N PRO A 367 0.70 9.95 -12.60
CA PRO A 367 1.53 8.81 -12.25
C PRO A 367 1.28 8.27 -10.83
N ASP A 368 0.60 9.02 -9.96
CA ASP A 368 0.32 8.62 -8.57
C ASP A 368 -1.09 8.02 -8.39
N GLU A 369 -1.97 8.15 -9.39
CA GLU A 369 -3.41 7.79 -9.27
C GLU A 369 -3.89 6.82 -10.35
N ALA A 370 -3.15 6.69 -11.46
CA ALA A 370 -3.57 5.87 -12.61
C ALA A 370 -3.78 4.40 -12.24
N VAL A 371 -2.92 3.86 -11.37
CA VAL A 371 -2.98 2.46 -10.94
C VAL A 371 -4.27 2.19 -10.14
N ALA A 372 -4.54 2.99 -9.10
CA ALA A 372 -5.77 2.85 -8.30
C ALA A 372 -7.02 3.06 -9.16
N SER A 373 -6.97 4.02 -10.08
CA SER A 373 -8.07 4.30 -10.99
C SER A 373 -8.36 3.09 -11.89
N GLY A 374 -7.32 2.47 -12.45
CA GLY A 374 -7.46 1.25 -13.24
C GLY A 374 -7.98 0.05 -12.45
N ALA A 375 -7.55 -0.09 -11.20
CA ALA A 375 -8.09 -1.11 -10.30
C ALA A 375 -9.59 -0.91 -10.06
N ALA A 376 -10.07 0.34 -9.96
CA ALA A 376 -11.49 0.64 -9.86
C ALA A 376 -12.27 0.38 -11.16
N VAL A 377 -11.67 0.61 -12.34
CA VAL A 377 -12.25 0.16 -13.62
C VAL A 377 -12.40 -1.35 -13.64
N GLN A 378 -11.36 -2.09 -13.25
CA GLN A 378 -11.42 -3.55 -13.16
C GLN A 378 -12.48 -4.03 -12.16
N ALA A 379 -12.68 -3.30 -11.06
CA ALA A 379 -13.75 -3.55 -10.10
C ALA A 379 -15.13 -3.41 -10.76
N GLY A 380 -15.32 -2.35 -11.58
CA GLY A 380 -16.52 -2.15 -12.39
C GLY A 380 -16.78 -3.26 -13.42
N VAL A 381 -15.72 -3.79 -14.04
CA VAL A 381 -15.83 -4.95 -14.96
C VAL A 381 -16.32 -6.20 -14.22
N LEU A 382 -15.85 -6.41 -12.98
CA LEU A 382 -16.23 -7.58 -12.18
C LEU A 382 -17.64 -7.47 -11.59
N SER A 383 -18.11 -6.26 -11.28
CA SER A 383 -19.50 -6.02 -10.86
C SER A 383 -20.49 -6.03 -12.04
N GLY A 384 -20.00 -5.88 -13.28
CA GLY A 384 -20.81 -5.77 -14.48
C GLY A 384 -21.28 -4.34 -14.79
N ASP A 385 -20.80 -3.35 -14.03
CA ASP A 385 -21.09 -1.92 -14.26
C ASP A 385 -20.31 -1.38 -15.47
N VAL A 386 -19.18 -2.02 -15.83
CA VAL A 386 -18.39 -1.74 -17.03
C VAL A 386 -18.43 -2.97 -17.94
N THR A 387 -19.11 -2.87 -19.08
CA THR A 387 -19.32 -4.02 -19.98
C THR A 387 -18.36 -4.08 -21.16
N ASP A 388 -17.80 -2.95 -21.57
CA ASP A 388 -17.15 -2.79 -22.87
C ASP A 388 -15.61 -2.92 -22.76
N VAL A 389 -15.12 -3.71 -21.80
CA VAL A 389 -13.69 -3.88 -21.51
C VAL A 389 -13.35 -5.37 -21.37
N LEU A 390 -12.42 -5.84 -22.19
CA LEU A 390 -11.81 -7.15 -22.09
C LEU A 390 -10.32 -7.00 -21.75
N LEU A 391 -9.85 -7.76 -20.77
CA LEU A 391 -8.45 -7.76 -20.35
C LEU A 391 -7.81 -9.14 -20.51
N LEU A 392 -6.72 -9.18 -21.27
CA LEU A 392 -5.87 -10.36 -21.51
C LEU A 392 -4.47 -10.08 -20.95
N ASP A 393 -4.23 -10.52 -19.71
CA ASP A 393 -2.93 -10.37 -19.05
C ASP A 393 -2.06 -11.62 -19.27
N VAL A 394 -0.79 -11.59 -18.84
CA VAL A 394 0.18 -12.67 -19.04
C VAL A 394 0.93 -13.06 -17.76
N THR A 395 1.52 -14.26 -17.75
CA THR A 395 2.49 -14.64 -16.70
C THR A 395 3.89 -14.06 -16.99
N PRO A 396 4.55 -13.37 -16.04
CA PRO A 396 5.81 -12.65 -16.31
C PRO A 396 7.04 -13.56 -16.45
N LEU A 397 6.95 -14.82 -16.01
CA LEU A 397 8.10 -15.73 -15.88
C LEU A 397 7.73 -17.14 -16.33
N SER A 398 8.65 -17.83 -17.00
CA SER A 398 8.46 -19.23 -17.37
C SER A 398 8.28 -20.11 -16.14
N LEU A 399 7.32 -21.03 -16.23
CA LEU A 399 7.05 -22.05 -15.22
C LEU A 399 7.45 -23.41 -15.75
N GLY A 400 8.09 -24.20 -14.90
CA GLY A 400 8.55 -25.53 -15.30
C GLY A 400 8.92 -26.40 -14.13
N ILE A 401 9.52 -27.54 -14.43
CA ILE A 401 9.99 -28.48 -13.42
C ILE A 401 11.49 -28.75 -13.56
N GLU A 402 12.13 -29.09 -12.45
CA GLU A 402 13.46 -29.70 -12.47
C GLU A 402 13.37 -31.11 -13.04
N THR A 403 14.18 -31.40 -14.06
CA THR A 403 14.35 -32.73 -14.63
C THR A 403 15.76 -33.27 -14.39
N MET A 404 15.98 -34.53 -14.73
CA MET A 404 17.26 -35.23 -14.53
C MET A 404 18.44 -34.39 -15.05
N GLY A 405 19.46 -34.20 -14.19
CA GLY A 405 20.63 -33.37 -14.48
C GLY A 405 20.51 -31.92 -13.96
N GLY A 406 19.48 -31.60 -13.18
CA GLY A 406 19.30 -30.28 -12.58
C GLY A 406 18.88 -29.20 -13.58
N VAL A 407 18.23 -29.61 -14.67
CA VAL A 407 17.83 -28.73 -15.77
C VAL A 407 16.38 -28.29 -15.55
N MET A 408 16.10 -27.01 -15.76
CA MET A 408 14.73 -26.49 -15.77
C MET A 408 14.10 -26.79 -17.13
N THR A 409 13.03 -27.58 -17.13
CA THR A 409 12.22 -27.86 -18.32
C THR A 409 10.94 -27.05 -18.21
N LYS A 410 10.81 -26.05 -19.10
CA LYS A 410 9.65 -25.17 -19.17
C LYS A 410 8.42 -25.95 -19.61
N VAL A 411 7.31 -25.71 -18.92
CA VAL A 411 5.98 -26.18 -19.30
C VAL A 411 5.16 -25.02 -19.84
N ILE A 412 5.21 -23.86 -19.18
CA ILE A 412 4.59 -22.61 -19.65
C ILE A 412 5.70 -21.57 -19.85
N ASP A 413 5.75 -20.95 -21.03
CA ASP A 413 6.69 -19.87 -21.31
C ASP A 413 6.24 -18.54 -20.70
N LYS A 414 7.18 -17.64 -20.40
CA LYS A 414 6.84 -16.27 -19.99
C LYS A 414 6.04 -15.57 -21.08
N ASN A 415 5.26 -14.56 -20.70
CA ASN A 415 4.32 -13.83 -21.56
C ASN A 415 3.21 -14.71 -22.15
N THR A 416 2.96 -15.90 -21.62
CA THR A 416 1.76 -16.68 -21.98
C THR A 416 0.54 -16.01 -21.34
N THR A 417 -0.49 -15.74 -22.14
CA THR A 417 -1.78 -15.17 -21.69
C THR A 417 -2.41 -16.02 -20.60
N ILE A 418 -2.97 -15.38 -19.57
CA ILE A 418 -3.65 -16.00 -18.45
C ILE A 418 -5.15 -15.63 -18.41
N PRO A 419 -6.05 -16.52 -17.96
CA PRO A 419 -5.77 -17.86 -17.42
C PRO A 419 -5.34 -18.87 -18.49
N THR A 420 -4.50 -19.83 -18.13
CA THR A 420 -4.00 -20.86 -19.06
C THR A 420 -3.75 -22.19 -18.39
N LYS A 421 -3.84 -23.27 -19.17
CA LYS A 421 -3.62 -24.62 -18.70
C LYS A 421 -2.79 -25.41 -19.70
N GLN A 422 -1.65 -25.91 -19.25
CA GLN A 422 -0.75 -26.73 -20.08
C GLN A 422 -0.32 -27.99 -19.34
N SER A 423 -0.27 -29.10 -20.07
CA SER A 423 0.13 -30.40 -19.53
C SER A 423 1.31 -30.95 -20.30
N GLN A 424 2.28 -31.50 -19.59
CA GLN A 424 3.42 -32.20 -20.18
C GLN A 424 3.64 -33.54 -19.49
N THR A 425 3.91 -34.57 -20.30
CA THR A 425 4.16 -35.92 -19.78
C THR A 425 5.65 -36.11 -19.53
N PHE A 426 5.97 -36.51 -18.31
CA PHE A 426 7.29 -36.91 -17.83
C PHE A 426 7.28 -38.41 -17.46
N SER A 427 8.44 -38.92 -17.06
CA SER A 427 8.58 -40.33 -16.67
C SER A 427 9.62 -40.51 -15.55
N THR A 428 9.73 -41.73 -15.02
CA THR A 428 10.68 -42.08 -13.97
C THR A 428 12.13 -42.04 -14.48
N ALA A 429 13.04 -41.61 -13.60
CA ALA A 429 14.48 -41.57 -13.88
C ALA A 429 15.16 -42.91 -13.59
N ASP A 430 14.59 -43.73 -12.70
CA ASP A 430 15.15 -45.00 -12.23
C ASP A 430 14.19 -46.18 -12.43
N ASP A 431 14.76 -47.40 -12.50
CA ASP A 431 13.99 -48.64 -12.58
C ASP A 431 13.24 -48.91 -11.27
N ASN A 432 11.97 -49.29 -11.37
CA ASN A 432 11.09 -49.58 -10.23
C ASN A 432 10.94 -48.41 -9.23
N GLN A 433 11.08 -47.17 -9.71
CA GLN A 433 10.88 -45.97 -8.91
C GLN A 433 9.43 -45.88 -8.39
N ALA A 434 9.25 -45.98 -7.07
CA ALA A 434 7.94 -46.02 -6.43
C ALA A 434 7.27 -44.63 -6.23
N ALA A 435 8.06 -43.55 -6.36
CA ALA A 435 7.57 -42.18 -6.26
C ALA A 435 8.38 -41.22 -7.15
N VAL A 436 7.71 -40.22 -7.73
CA VAL A 436 8.34 -39.15 -8.52
C VAL A 436 8.22 -37.83 -7.77
N THR A 437 9.35 -37.18 -7.51
CA THR A 437 9.40 -35.82 -6.96
C THR A 437 9.24 -34.81 -8.10
N VAL A 438 8.21 -33.98 -8.02
CA VAL A 438 7.98 -32.85 -8.92
C VAL A 438 8.46 -31.59 -8.21
N HIS A 439 9.56 -31.01 -8.69
CA HIS A 439 10.09 -29.75 -8.19
C HIS A 439 9.74 -28.63 -9.17
N VAL A 440 8.85 -27.74 -8.74
CA VAL A 440 8.32 -26.64 -9.54
C VAL A 440 9.21 -25.42 -9.39
N CYS A 441 9.62 -24.83 -10.52
CA CYS A 441 10.51 -23.68 -10.59
C CYS A 441 9.94 -22.58 -11.50
N GLN A 442 10.28 -21.33 -11.18
CA GLN A 442 9.93 -20.14 -11.97
C GLN A 442 11.19 -19.36 -12.35
N GLY A 443 11.37 -19.07 -13.64
CA GLY A 443 12.46 -18.26 -14.17
C GLY A 443 13.03 -18.70 -15.53
N GLU A 444 13.98 -17.91 -16.04
CA GLU A 444 14.51 -18.05 -17.41
C GLU A 444 15.85 -18.78 -17.50
N ARG A 445 16.44 -19.21 -16.37
CA ARG A 445 17.74 -19.88 -16.36
C ARG A 445 17.59 -21.35 -16.74
N LYS A 446 18.59 -21.91 -17.42
CA LYS A 446 18.59 -23.34 -17.82
C LYS A 446 18.78 -24.30 -16.64
N GLN A 447 19.48 -23.87 -15.60
CA GLN A 447 19.71 -24.67 -14.39
C GLN A 447 18.59 -24.40 -13.39
N ALA A 448 17.97 -25.45 -12.86
CA ALA A 448 16.86 -25.32 -11.92
C ALA A 448 17.26 -24.57 -10.64
N SER A 449 18.48 -24.82 -10.13
CA SER A 449 19.03 -24.15 -8.94
C SER A 449 19.29 -22.64 -9.09
N ALA A 450 19.26 -22.12 -10.32
CA ALA A 450 19.43 -20.70 -10.61
C ALA A 450 18.09 -19.96 -10.83
N ASN A 451 16.97 -20.68 -10.70
CA ASN A 451 15.61 -20.14 -10.77
C ASN A 451 14.97 -20.15 -9.38
N LYS A 452 13.83 -19.47 -9.23
CA LYS A 452 13.09 -19.49 -7.96
C LYS A 452 12.39 -20.84 -7.83
N SER A 453 12.69 -21.56 -6.75
CA SER A 453 11.91 -22.74 -6.35
C SER A 453 10.56 -22.28 -5.79
N LEU A 454 9.47 -22.83 -6.32
CA LEU A 454 8.11 -22.55 -5.84
C LEU A 454 7.64 -23.61 -4.83
N GLY A 455 7.98 -24.87 -5.08
CA GLY A 455 7.66 -25.98 -4.19
C GLY A 455 8.05 -27.34 -4.74
N GLN A 456 8.00 -28.36 -3.88
CA GLN A 456 8.28 -29.75 -4.24
C GLN A 456 7.20 -30.65 -3.66
N PHE A 457 6.76 -31.66 -4.42
CA PHE A 457 5.83 -32.67 -3.94
C PHE A 457 6.10 -34.02 -4.57
N ASN A 458 5.73 -35.08 -3.86
CA ASN A 458 5.93 -36.46 -4.30
C ASN A 458 4.62 -37.06 -4.80
N LEU A 459 4.62 -37.56 -6.02
CA LEU A 459 3.60 -38.48 -6.51
C LEU A 459 4.02 -39.91 -6.13
N GLU A 460 3.37 -40.47 -5.12
CA GLU A 460 3.67 -41.80 -4.60
C GLU A 460 2.81 -42.91 -5.20
N GLY A 461 3.27 -44.15 -5.04
CA GLY A 461 2.50 -45.33 -5.40
C GLY A 461 2.50 -45.61 -6.90
N ILE A 462 3.60 -45.28 -7.57
CA ILE A 462 3.91 -45.64 -8.95
C ILE A 462 4.24 -47.15 -9.00
N GLU A 463 3.63 -47.87 -9.94
CA GLU A 463 3.87 -49.30 -10.09
C GLU A 463 5.31 -49.59 -10.55
N PRO A 464 5.93 -50.70 -10.08
CA PRO A 464 7.27 -51.09 -10.51
C PRO A 464 7.33 -51.31 -12.03
N ALA A 465 8.10 -50.48 -12.73
CA ALA A 465 8.32 -50.57 -14.16
C ALA A 465 9.76 -50.14 -14.51
N PRO A 466 10.30 -50.54 -15.68
CA PRO A 466 11.57 -50.01 -16.18
C PRO A 466 11.52 -48.48 -16.28
N ARG A 467 12.66 -47.80 -16.05
CA ARG A 467 12.78 -46.35 -16.18
C ARG A 467 12.23 -45.87 -17.53
N GLY A 468 11.60 -44.70 -17.54
CA GLY A 468 11.00 -44.15 -18.76
C GLY A 468 9.65 -44.78 -19.17
N THR A 469 9.14 -45.78 -18.43
CA THR A 469 7.86 -46.43 -18.75
C THR A 469 6.64 -45.70 -18.13
N PRO A 470 6.61 -45.37 -16.82
CA PRO A 470 5.48 -44.67 -16.23
C PRO A 470 5.21 -43.33 -16.92
N GLN A 471 3.95 -42.98 -17.14
CA GLN A 471 3.57 -41.74 -17.83
C GLN A 471 3.00 -40.76 -16.81
N ILE A 472 3.83 -39.84 -16.34
CA ILE A 472 3.47 -38.86 -15.31
C ILE A 472 3.10 -37.54 -16.00
N GLU A 473 1.82 -37.28 -16.14
CA GLU A 473 1.30 -36.02 -16.69
C GLU A 473 1.32 -34.94 -15.62
N VAL A 474 2.15 -33.92 -15.81
CA VAL A 474 2.18 -32.74 -14.93
C VAL A 474 1.45 -31.61 -15.64
N THR A 475 0.41 -31.11 -15.00
CA THR A 475 -0.45 -30.04 -15.50
C THR A 475 -0.24 -28.79 -14.67
N PHE A 476 0.08 -27.70 -15.34
CA PHE A 476 0.18 -26.36 -14.82
C PHE A 476 -1.09 -25.60 -15.21
N ASP A 477 -1.77 -25.03 -14.22
CA ASP A 477 -3.01 -24.28 -14.37
C ASP A 477 -2.81 -22.94 -13.68
N ILE A 478 -2.75 -21.85 -14.46
CA ILE A 478 -2.60 -20.49 -13.95
C ILE A 478 -3.96 -19.80 -14.06
N ASP A 479 -4.46 -19.30 -12.94
CA ASP A 479 -5.73 -18.60 -12.90
C ASP A 479 -5.61 -17.14 -13.35
N ALA A 480 -6.71 -16.40 -13.23
CA ALA A 480 -6.78 -15.01 -13.63
C ALA A 480 -6.01 -14.06 -12.69
N ASP A 481 -5.70 -14.48 -11.45
CA ASP A 481 -4.85 -13.72 -10.52
C ASP A 481 -3.35 -13.95 -10.77
N GLY A 482 -3.03 -14.89 -11.69
CA GLY A 482 -1.67 -15.34 -11.94
C GLY A 482 -1.16 -16.36 -10.93
N ILE A 483 -2.05 -17.01 -10.18
CA ILE A 483 -1.72 -18.01 -9.15
C ILE A 483 -1.63 -19.40 -9.78
N LEU A 484 -0.61 -20.16 -9.39
CA LEU A 484 -0.29 -21.47 -9.98
C LEU A 484 -0.89 -22.66 -9.19
N HIS A 485 -1.62 -23.51 -9.91
CA HIS A 485 -2.01 -24.85 -9.48
C HIS A 485 -1.26 -25.91 -10.29
N VAL A 486 -0.57 -26.84 -9.61
CA VAL A 486 0.16 -27.93 -10.27
C VAL A 486 -0.42 -29.28 -9.88
N THR A 487 -0.82 -30.06 -10.88
CA THR A 487 -1.32 -31.43 -10.68
C THR A 487 -0.40 -32.42 -11.38
N ALA A 488 0.10 -33.42 -10.66
CA ALA A 488 0.80 -34.56 -11.25
C ALA A 488 -0.10 -35.79 -11.22
N LYS A 489 -0.25 -36.46 -12.37
CA LYS A 489 -1.11 -37.63 -12.51
C LYS A 489 -0.37 -38.75 -13.24
N ASP A 490 -0.34 -39.93 -12.65
CA ASP A 490 0.08 -41.14 -13.35
C ASP A 490 -1.05 -41.60 -14.28
N LYS A 491 -0.82 -41.54 -15.59
CA LYS A 491 -1.83 -41.92 -16.60
C LYS A 491 -2.17 -43.40 -16.58
N ASN A 492 -1.29 -44.26 -16.03
CA ASN A 492 -1.53 -45.71 -15.99
C ASN A 492 -2.46 -46.08 -14.84
N THR A 493 -2.21 -45.55 -13.64
CA THR A 493 -2.98 -45.89 -12.44
C THR A 493 -4.14 -44.92 -12.19
N GLY A 494 -4.13 -43.75 -12.82
CA GLY A 494 -5.08 -42.67 -12.58
C GLY A 494 -4.86 -41.95 -11.24
N LYS A 495 -3.88 -42.37 -10.43
CA LYS A 495 -3.51 -41.68 -9.20
C LYS A 495 -2.99 -40.29 -9.53
N GLU A 496 -3.49 -39.32 -8.80
CA GLU A 496 -3.05 -37.94 -8.91
C GLU A 496 -2.62 -37.44 -7.54
N GLN A 497 -1.63 -36.56 -7.57
CA GLN A 497 -1.29 -35.71 -6.46
C GLN A 497 -1.31 -34.28 -6.97
N LYS A 498 -2.06 -33.44 -6.27
CA LYS A 498 -2.14 -32.02 -6.58
C LYS A 498 -1.45 -31.23 -5.50
N ILE A 499 -0.70 -30.24 -5.91
CA ILE A 499 -0.30 -29.14 -5.07
C ILE A 499 -0.98 -27.91 -5.63
N THR A 500 -1.84 -27.27 -4.83
CA THR A 500 -1.94 -25.83 -5.02
C THR A 500 -0.65 -25.30 -4.46
N ILE A 501 0.14 -24.59 -5.26
CA ILE A 501 1.32 -23.92 -4.75
C ILE A 501 0.79 -22.77 -3.87
N LYS A 502 0.27 -23.12 -2.70
CA LYS A 502 0.30 -22.25 -1.53
C LYS A 502 1.78 -22.26 -1.22
N ALA A 503 2.45 -21.18 -1.62
CA ALA A 503 3.89 -21.18 -1.73
C ALA A 503 4.54 -21.82 -0.50
N SER A 504 5.59 -22.62 -0.71
CA SER A 504 6.38 -23.17 0.41
C SER A 504 6.88 -22.06 1.37
N SER A 505 6.81 -20.81 0.91
CA SER A 505 6.89 -19.52 1.58
C SER A 505 5.49 -18.90 1.64
N GLY A 506 5.01 -18.45 2.78
CA GLY A 506 3.66 -17.91 2.94
C GLY A 506 2.94 -18.47 4.15
N LEU A 507 1.72 -17.96 4.37
CA LEU A 507 0.89 -18.30 5.52
C LEU A 507 0.02 -19.52 5.20
N SER A 508 -0.13 -20.42 6.17
CA SER A 508 -1.14 -21.48 6.10
C SER A 508 -2.55 -20.92 6.31
N ASP A 509 -3.59 -21.65 5.90
CA ASP A 509 -4.98 -21.19 6.11
C ASP A 509 -5.28 -20.95 7.60
N ASP A 510 -4.76 -21.82 8.48
CA ASP A 510 -4.91 -21.70 9.93
C ASP A 510 -4.21 -20.44 10.47
N GLU A 511 -3.02 -20.11 9.96
CA GLU A 511 -2.31 -18.87 10.29
C GLU A 511 -3.07 -17.65 9.79
N VAL A 512 -3.58 -17.67 8.55
CA VAL A 512 -4.39 -16.57 8.00
C VAL A 512 -5.66 -16.37 8.84
N GLU A 513 -6.37 -17.44 9.22
CA GLU A 513 -7.57 -17.34 10.06
C GLU A 513 -7.25 -16.88 11.49
N GLN A 514 -6.09 -17.24 12.04
CA GLN A 514 -5.61 -16.67 13.29
C GLN A 514 -5.33 -15.17 13.13
N MET A 515 -4.64 -14.77 12.07
CA MET A 515 -4.30 -13.38 11.79
C MET A 515 -5.52 -12.51 11.48
N VAL A 516 -6.56 -13.06 10.85
CA VAL A 516 -7.86 -12.40 10.68
C VAL A 516 -8.48 -12.11 12.05
N ARG A 517 -8.49 -13.09 12.96
CA ARG A 517 -8.99 -12.89 14.33
C ARG A 517 -8.17 -11.88 15.13
N ASP A 518 -6.85 -11.92 14.99
CA ASP A 518 -5.96 -10.95 15.63
C ASP A 518 -6.19 -9.54 15.07
N ALA A 519 -6.41 -9.43 13.75
CA ALA A 519 -6.73 -8.18 13.07
C ALA A 519 -8.09 -7.59 13.49
N GLU A 520 -9.09 -8.44 13.73
CA GLU A 520 -10.39 -8.05 14.32
C GLU A 520 -10.24 -7.60 15.78
N ALA A 521 -9.44 -8.31 16.58
CA ALA A 521 -9.17 -7.93 17.97
C ALA A 521 -8.43 -6.57 18.07
N ASN A 522 -7.53 -6.29 17.12
CA ASN A 522 -6.87 -4.99 17.03
C ASN A 522 -7.86 -3.88 16.66
N ALA A 523 -8.79 -4.13 15.73
CA ALA A 523 -9.82 -3.16 15.38
C ALA A 523 -10.75 -2.84 16.57
N ASP A 524 -11.09 -3.84 17.39
CA ASP A 524 -11.84 -3.63 18.64
C ASP A 524 -11.04 -2.82 19.68
N ALA A 525 -9.71 -3.00 19.72
CA ALA A 525 -8.84 -2.22 20.59
C ALA A 525 -8.72 -0.77 20.12
N ASP A 526 -8.58 -0.54 18.81
CA ASP A 526 -8.55 0.77 18.18
C ASP A 526 -9.87 1.52 18.42
N ALA A 527 -11.03 0.86 18.27
CA ALA A 527 -12.33 1.45 18.55
C ALA A 527 -12.49 1.92 20.00
N LYS A 528 -12.04 1.12 20.98
CA LYS A 528 -12.05 1.52 22.40
C LYS A 528 -11.14 2.72 22.67
N PHE A 529 -10.02 2.79 21.97
CA PHE A 529 -9.12 3.93 22.07
C PHE A 529 -9.72 5.20 21.45
N GLU A 530 -10.36 5.10 20.28
CA GLU A 530 -11.10 6.21 19.68
C GLU A 530 -12.17 6.75 20.63
N GLU A 531 -12.94 5.87 21.27
CA GLU A 531 -13.93 6.25 22.28
C GLU A 531 -13.30 6.97 23.48
N LEU A 532 -12.13 6.52 23.95
CA LEU A 532 -11.39 7.21 25.03
C LEU A 532 -10.93 8.61 24.59
N VAL A 533 -10.42 8.75 23.37
CA VAL A 533 -10.00 10.05 22.82
C VAL A 533 -11.20 10.98 22.64
N GLN A 534 -12.34 10.47 22.17
CA GLN A 534 -13.59 11.24 22.09
C GLN A 534 -14.05 11.71 23.48
N ALA A 535 -14.01 10.84 24.49
CA ALA A 535 -14.35 11.20 25.86
C ALA A 535 -13.42 12.30 26.40
N ARG A 536 -12.10 12.23 26.12
CA ARG A 536 -11.14 13.29 26.46
C ARG A 536 -11.48 14.62 25.78
N ASN A 537 -11.72 14.59 24.47
CA ASN A 537 -12.06 15.79 23.69
C ASN A 537 -13.37 16.43 24.19
N GLN A 538 -14.38 15.62 24.51
CA GLN A 538 -15.64 16.09 25.10
C GLN A 538 -15.39 16.70 26.49
N GLY A 539 -14.57 16.05 27.31
CA GLY A 539 -14.16 16.54 28.64
C GLY A 539 -13.45 17.89 28.56
N ASP A 540 -12.43 18.03 27.71
CA ASP A 540 -11.69 19.27 27.48
C ASP A 540 -12.59 20.39 26.94
N GLY A 541 -13.47 20.05 25.98
CA GLY A 541 -14.48 20.98 25.46
C GLY A 541 -15.43 21.48 26.55
N MET A 542 -15.89 20.58 27.44
CA MET A 542 -16.74 20.92 28.57
C MET A 542 -16.01 21.81 29.58
N VAL A 543 -14.77 21.47 29.95
CA VAL A 543 -13.94 22.30 30.84
C VAL A 543 -13.82 23.72 30.29
N HIS A 544 -13.52 23.86 28.99
CA HIS A 544 -13.40 25.17 28.35
C HIS A 544 -14.72 25.96 28.37
N ALA A 545 -15.83 25.32 27.96
CA ALA A 545 -17.15 25.93 27.93
C ALA A 545 -17.61 26.39 29.33
N THR A 546 -17.47 25.53 30.33
CA THR A 546 -17.86 25.85 31.72
C THR A 546 -17.01 26.98 32.27
N ARG A 547 -15.69 27.00 32.04
CA ARG A 547 -14.83 28.11 32.48
C ARG A 547 -15.26 29.46 31.91
N LYS A 548 -15.58 29.49 30.62
CA LYS A 548 -16.10 30.69 29.97
C LYS A 548 -17.42 31.14 30.58
N GLN A 549 -18.34 30.21 30.85
CA GLN A 549 -19.62 30.53 31.51
C GLN A 549 -19.44 31.06 32.94
N VAL A 550 -18.49 30.51 33.71
CA VAL A 550 -18.14 31.04 35.04
C VAL A 550 -17.63 32.48 34.95
N GLU A 551 -16.80 32.78 33.94
CA GLU A 551 -16.30 34.14 33.70
C GLU A 551 -17.42 35.12 33.29
N GLU A 552 -18.34 34.69 32.40
CA GLU A 552 -19.49 35.48 31.94
C GLU A 552 -20.57 35.69 33.02
N ALA A 553 -20.72 34.75 33.94
CA ALA A 553 -21.62 34.87 35.08
C ALA A 553 -21.11 35.89 36.11
N GLY A 554 -19.78 36.01 36.28
CA GLY A 554 -19.16 37.02 37.15
C GLY A 554 -19.73 37.01 38.57
N ASP A 555 -20.13 38.19 39.06
CA ASP A 555 -20.67 38.38 40.42
C ASP A 555 -22.10 37.83 40.60
N GLU A 556 -22.78 37.42 39.52
CA GLU A 556 -24.12 36.83 39.60
C GLU A 556 -24.10 35.36 40.02
N LEU A 557 -22.94 34.70 39.94
CA LEU A 557 -22.75 33.34 40.42
C LEU A 557 -22.41 33.35 41.91
N PRO A 558 -23.22 32.70 42.78
CA PRO A 558 -22.90 32.58 44.20
C PRO A 558 -21.54 31.92 44.44
N GLU A 559 -20.78 32.43 45.40
CA GLU A 559 -19.41 31.98 45.69
C GLU A 559 -19.35 30.48 46.03
N ASP A 560 -20.36 29.95 46.73
CA ASP A 560 -20.47 28.53 47.07
C ASP A 560 -20.72 27.63 45.86
N GLU A 561 -21.38 28.13 44.82
CA GLU A 561 -21.59 27.40 43.56
C GLU A 561 -20.36 27.51 42.67
N LYS A 562 -19.71 28.68 42.66
CA LYS A 562 -18.44 28.89 41.96
C LYS A 562 -17.37 27.91 42.45
N GLU A 563 -17.21 27.75 43.76
CA GLU A 563 -16.25 26.80 44.34
C GLU A 563 -16.54 25.34 43.93
N LYS A 564 -17.82 24.93 43.91
CA LYS A 564 -18.21 23.58 43.48
C LYS A 564 -17.89 23.33 42.00
N ILE A 565 -18.16 24.31 41.14
CA ILE A 565 -17.90 24.22 39.70
C ILE A 565 -16.39 24.18 39.44
N GLU A 566 -15.60 25.04 40.09
CA GLU A 566 -14.14 25.03 39.95
C GLU A 566 -13.50 23.72 40.46
N ALA A 567 -14.06 23.12 41.51
CA ALA A 567 -13.64 21.80 41.98
C ALA A 567 -13.94 20.71 40.94
N ALA A 568 -15.17 20.68 40.40
CA ALA A 568 -15.56 19.72 39.35
C ALA A 568 -14.73 19.88 38.06
N VAL A 569 -14.40 21.11 37.68
CA VAL A 569 -13.48 21.40 36.56
C VAL A 569 -12.11 20.77 36.80
N LYS A 570 -11.51 20.98 37.97
CA LYS A 570 -10.19 20.40 38.30
C LYS A 570 -10.21 18.88 38.31
N GLU A 571 -11.28 18.28 38.81
CA GLU A 571 -11.43 16.82 38.83
C GLU A 571 -11.54 16.23 37.42
N LEU A 572 -12.28 16.90 36.52
CA LEU A 572 -12.35 16.49 35.12
C LEU A 572 -11.01 16.70 34.41
N GLU A 573 -10.33 17.83 34.63
CA GLU A 573 -8.98 18.09 34.08
C GLU A 573 -7.94 17.05 34.49
N GLU A 574 -8.05 16.49 35.69
CA GLU A 574 -7.16 15.42 36.11
C GLU A 574 -7.56 14.07 35.52
N ALA A 575 -8.87 13.80 35.39
CA ALA A 575 -9.37 12.58 34.77
C ALA A 575 -8.99 12.48 33.29
N VAL A 576 -9.08 13.56 32.51
CA VAL A 576 -8.74 13.56 31.06
C VAL A 576 -7.26 13.30 30.78
N LYS A 577 -6.37 13.49 31.76
CA LYS A 577 -4.94 13.13 31.66
C LYS A 577 -4.67 11.64 31.85
N GLY A 578 -5.63 10.89 32.38
CA GLY A 578 -5.55 9.44 32.56
C GLY A 578 -6.18 8.67 31.40
N ASP A 579 -6.13 7.34 31.48
CA ASP A 579 -6.60 6.41 30.44
C ASP A 579 -7.94 5.70 30.78
N ASP A 580 -8.71 6.25 31.73
CA ASP A 580 -9.97 5.66 32.21
C ASP A 580 -11.19 6.40 31.65
N LYS A 581 -11.80 5.83 30.60
CA LYS A 581 -13.00 6.38 29.93
C LYS A 581 -14.16 6.56 30.91
N GLU A 582 -14.45 5.57 31.75
CA GLU A 582 -15.59 5.62 32.68
C GLU A 582 -15.39 6.74 33.71
N ALA A 583 -14.15 6.94 34.18
CA ALA A 583 -13.82 8.05 35.07
C ALA A 583 -14.01 9.41 34.37
N ILE A 584 -13.58 9.56 33.12
CA ILE A 584 -13.76 10.79 32.34
C ILE A 584 -15.25 11.10 32.13
N GLU A 585 -16.05 10.11 31.74
CA GLU A 585 -17.49 10.26 31.55
C GLU A 585 -18.20 10.61 32.86
N ALA A 586 -17.86 9.94 33.95
CA ALA A 586 -18.43 10.23 35.27
C ALA A 586 -18.09 11.65 35.74
N LYS A 587 -16.86 12.12 35.51
CA LYS A 587 -16.46 13.50 35.85
C LYS A 587 -17.06 14.54 34.90
N THR A 588 -17.28 14.19 33.63
CA THR A 588 -17.99 15.03 32.67
C THR A 588 -19.44 15.23 33.10
N GLN A 589 -20.11 14.15 33.51
CA GLN A 589 -21.47 14.21 34.05
C GLN A 589 -21.53 15.02 35.35
N ALA A 590 -20.59 14.82 36.27
CA ALA A 590 -20.51 15.59 37.51
C ALA A 590 -20.31 17.10 37.26
N LEU A 591 -19.49 17.46 36.27
CA LEU A 591 -19.32 18.85 35.86
C LEU A 591 -20.60 19.43 35.26
N MET A 592 -21.31 18.67 34.42
CA MET A 592 -22.59 19.09 33.85
C MET A 592 -23.63 19.35 34.95
N GLU A 593 -23.71 18.47 35.96
CA GLU A 593 -24.61 18.63 37.11
C GLU A 593 -24.23 19.84 37.97
N ALA A 594 -22.95 20.04 38.26
CA ALA A 594 -22.47 21.21 39.01
C ALA A 594 -22.71 22.53 38.24
N SER A 595 -22.68 22.47 36.90
CA SER A 595 -22.86 23.62 36.01
C SER A 595 -24.32 23.95 35.72
N ALA A 596 -25.29 23.18 36.21
CA ALA A 596 -26.72 23.39 35.91
C ALA A 596 -27.20 24.82 36.25
N LYS A 597 -26.70 25.40 37.35
CA LYS A 597 -27.05 26.77 37.78
C LYS A 597 -26.47 27.86 36.86
N LEU A 598 -25.35 27.60 36.19
CA LEU A 598 -24.82 28.50 35.16
C LEU A 598 -25.75 28.58 33.95
N MET A 599 -26.35 27.45 33.56
CA MET A 599 -27.33 27.43 32.47
C MET A 599 -28.60 28.22 32.83
N GLU A 600 -29.09 28.13 34.07
CA GLU A 600 -30.24 28.92 34.54
C GLU A 600 -29.95 30.44 34.48
N ILE A 601 -28.75 30.86 34.91
CA ILE A 601 -28.31 32.27 34.87
C ILE A 601 -28.17 32.75 33.41
N ALA A 602 -27.57 31.93 32.53
CA ALA A 602 -27.42 32.24 31.11
C ALA A 602 -28.78 32.37 30.40
N GLN A 603 -29.73 31.47 30.67
CA GLN A 603 -31.09 31.55 30.11
C GLN A 603 -31.85 32.77 30.61
N ALA A 604 -31.70 33.14 31.89
CA ALA A 604 -32.31 34.35 32.44
C ALA A 604 -31.75 35.63 31.77
N LYS A 605 -30.44 35.68 31.47
CA LYS A 605 -29.83 36.79 30.70
C LYS A 605 -30.33 36.86 29.25
N GLN A 606 -30.49 35.71 28.60
CA GLN A 606 -30.95 35.64 27.21
C GLN A 606 -32.43 36.06 27.08
N GLN A 607 -33.28 35.69 28.05
CA GLN A 607 -34.67 36.19 28.14
C GLN A 607 -34.76 37.68 28.49
N ALA A 608 -33.83 38.21 29.29
CA ALA A 608 -33.76 39.64 29.60
C ALA A 608 -33.27 40.50 28.41
N GLN A 609 -32.53 39.91 27.46
CA GLN A 609 -32.08 40.57 26.22
C GLN A 609 -33.04 40.38 25.03
N GLY A 610 -34.11 39.59 25.17
CA GLY A 610 -35.08 39.27 24.10
C GLY A 610 -36.40 40.06 24.13
N ALA A 611 -36.48 41.19 24.85
CA ALA A 611 -37.68 42.03 24.85
C ALA A 611 -37.75 42.92 23.59
N PRO A 612 -38.82 42.85 22.76
CA PRO A 612 -38.95 43.67 21.56
C PRO A 612 -39.41 45.10 21.92
N GLU A 613 -38.59 46.11 21.61
CA GLU A 613 -39.05 47.50 21.54
C GLU A 613 -39.84 47.73 20.24
N GLY A 614 -41.12 48.08 20.38
CA GLY A 614 -42.03 48.35 19.27
C GLY A 614 -42.00 49.81 18.76
N ALA A 615 -41.89 49.94 17.43
CA ALA A 615 -42.54 50.85 16.45
C ALA A 615 -42.59 52.38 16.73
N ALA A 616 -42.30 53.30 15.79
CA ALA A 616 -42.67 53.40 14.35
C ALA A 616 -41.95 54.64 13.68
N PRO A 617 -42.23 55.06 12.41
CA PRO A 617 -42.17 54.36 11.11
C PRO A 617 -41.39 55.15 9.99
N GLU A 618 -41.25 54.51 8.80
CA GLU A 618 -40.91 55.02 7.44
C GLU A 618 -39.46 55.43 7.08
N ALA A 619 -38.81 54.67 6.18
CA ALA A 619 -38.63 55.01 4.75
C ALA A 619 -37.67 54.04 4.01
N GLU A 620 -38.00 53.82 2.73
CA GLU A 620 -37.41 52.99 1.64
C GLU A 620 -35.88 52.69 1.60
N GLY A 621 -35.54 51.48 1.11
CA GLY A 621 -34.40 51.30 0.20
C GLY A 621 -33.57 49.99 0.28
N ALA A 622 -33.72 49.15 -0.75
CA ALA A 622 -32.74 48.20 -1.33
C ALA A 622 -32.50 46.80 -0.69
N ALA A 623 -32.64 45.77 -1.55
CA ALA A 623 -32.17 44.38 -1.44
C ALA A 623 -30.65 44.28 -1.77
N PRO A 624 -29.95 43.11 -1.75
CA PRO A 624 -30.39 41.70 -1.56
C PRO A 624 -29.48 40.78 -0.69
N ALA A 625 -29.90 39.50 -0.54
CA ALA A 625 -29.13 38.26 -0.72
C ALA A 625 -29.03 37.24 0.45
N ASP A 626 -29.43 36.01 0.08
CA ASP A 626 -29.08 34.64 0.50
C ASP A 626 -29.42 34.10 1.90
N ASP A 627 -30.55 33.38 1.93
CA ASP A 627 -30.95 32.37 2.90
C ASP A 627 -30.11 31.09 2.73
N VAL A 628 -29.52 30.63 3.84
CA VAL A 628 -28.93 29.30 3.98
C VAL A 628 -30.07 28.34 4.33
N VAL A 629 -30.19 27.25 3.55
CA VAL A 629 -31.16 26.18 3.78
C VAL A 629 -30.59 25.22 4.83
N ASP A 630 -31.12 25.28 6.06
CA ASP A 630 -30.92 24.21 7.05
C ASP A 630 -31.83 23.02 6.69
N ALA A 631 -31.21 21.87 6.41
CA ALA A 631 -31.90 20.61 6.23
C ALA A 631 -32.24 20.00 7.60
N GLU A 632 -33.53 19.88 7.91
CA GLU A 632 -34.02 19.14 9.07
C GLU A 632 -33.76 17.63 8.88
N PHE A 633 -33.12 17.01 9.88
CA PHE A 633 -32.91 15.56 9.96
C PHE A 633 -34.14 14.93 10.61
N GLU A 634 -34.82 14.02 9.91
CA GLU A 634 -35.97 13.27 10.42
C GLU A 634 -35.50 11.88 10.90
N GLU A 635 -35.65 11.60 12.20
CA GLU A 635 -35.38 10.31 12.83
C GLU A 635 -36.36 9.24 12.32
N VAL A 636 -35.86 8.25 11.58
CA VAL A 636 -36.64 7.06 11.20
C VAL A 636 -36.70 6.12 12.41
N LYS A 637 -37.91 5.90 12.93
CA LYS A 637 -38.17 4.87 13.95
C LYS A 637 -38.23 3.50 13.31
N ASP A 638 -37.45 2.57 13.87
CA ASP A 638 -37.54 1.14 13.58
C ASP A 638 -38.89 0.57 14.00
N ASP A 639 -39.65 0.02 13.05
CA ASP A 639 -40.80 -0.83 13.31
C ASP A 639 -40.42 -2.31 13.06
N LYS A 640 -40.30 -3.03 14.18
CA LYS A 640 -40.48 -4.48 14.44
C LYS A 640 -40.13 -5.54 13.38
#